data_AF-A0A3L7NTS8-F1
#
_entry.id   AF-A0A3L7NTS8-F1
#
_cell.length_a   1.000
_cell.length_b   1.000
_cell.length_c   1.000
_cell.angle_alpha   90.00
_cell.angle_beta   90.00
_cell.angle_gamma   90.00
#
_symmetry.space_group_name_H-M   'P 1'
#
loop_
_entity.id
_entity.type
_entity.pdbx_description
1 polymer ?
#
loop_
_entity_poly.entity_id
_entity_poly.type
_entity_poly.pdbx_seq_one_letter_code
_entity_poly.pdbx_strand_id
1 'polypeptide(L)'
;MVQNLNRRSGKAGRWFKGGAICLLLATASSWAVEDQPAAVGLRGLIPSKSPQGLQSKDFELLDGNWAEWGTQTNELVEKLYSEDPLDVAAQRDLLAKLKAKVAVMQTALNDVSYTQLHGPLADLHGLLARRVEFNTAVLDILDSDPEATHKKNVEKSYGNLKSAIAAVRADLASFQAGELWIPYLELDSLDSTVTAADGSPSSIELFKKLGTKLTPAPEWTEAQKEFLARPSITGLNSAVSATAATISSPPGPETRTKLRELAGAFLAALDEYEATGSNQAATNTRTAYTQLKAIAPDGGAKLSDLMCAHYYNYNLRVITSEGLLRRVMGDSRSESSWVNQCVMGARINGSQCTTTNVSVDVRPSGDKAYIALTVDGTVRANTSGTTQDATVFSTGYHNFHAEKAIFMDGHKITSSPATVGVSANTQFYAARTRLSGVPLFGRIAEGIALDVAQGKAGEANAYTASQIRDEVGPRLDSEAQSKFDKANMELETRVWGPLREQGMYPDTMNWSSTDSDTSIRSRLMESDELGGASPAPNITIPADGILIQVHESLMSNSADRFEFAGKTMKESEVRKVLKERLSKLMGKDVDIPDPVVPEGEKPVDNTLVFDSVDPIRFQADGGQVKFILRAGLKPENGDEIPTQIITVPLSFKIEGKEVLLERGNVSVKPITPVDNPGLQITRSGVIRQNIQRAIPNKKLKGEFTREIQGKNVNLTIVGLDARDGWLSIKAR
;
A
#
# COMPACT_ATOMS: atom_id res chain seq x y z
N MET A 1 3.25 41.84 -6.26
CA MET A 1 2.71 42.32 -4.97
C MET A 1 2.05 41.11 -4.30
N VAL A 2 2.88 40.26 -3.69
CA VAL A 2 2.48 38.95 -3.12
C VAL A 2 2.91 38.99 -1.67
N GLN A 3 1.94 38.94 -0.75
CA GLN A 3 2.16 38.97 0.69
C GLN A 3 2.39 37.55 1.23
N ASN A 4 3.48 37.45 1.99
CA ASN A 4 3.86 36.34 2.86
C ASN A 4 2.74 35.91 3.81
N LEU A 5 2.46 34.61 3.85
CA LEU A 5 1.77 33.96 4.96
C LEU A 5 2.72 32.99 5.67
N ASN A 6 3.51 33.59 6.57
CA ASN A 6 4.08 32.91 7.74
C ASN A 6 2.94 32.59 8.72
N ARG A 7 2.70 31.31 9.02
CA ARG A 7 2.00 30.86 10.24
C ARG A 7 2.78 29.70 10.84
N ARG A 8 3.67 29.99 11.78
CA ARG A 8 3.47 29.84 13.24
C ARG A 8 3.22 28.39 13.67
N SER A 9 4.31 27.63 13.76
CA SER A 9 4.44 26.47 14.65
C SER A 9 4.33 26.95 16.11
N GLY A 10 3.26 26.57 16.80
CA GLY A 10 3.11 26.80 18.24
C GLY A 10 4.08 25.92 19.03
N LYS A 11 5.09 26.54 19.64
CA LYS A 11 5.92 25.94 20.69
C LYS A 11 5.20 26.09 22.03
N ALA A 12 4.82 24.98 22.66
CA ALA A 12 4.64 24.81 24.11
C ALA A 12 4.51 23.29 24.38
N GLY A 13 5.34 22.60 25.16
CA GLY A 13 6.57 22.97 25.84
C GLY A 13 7.59 21.82 25.77
N ARG A 14 8.82 22.15 25.39
CA ARG A 14 10.01 21.43 25.88
C ARG A 14 10.16 21.87 27.32
N TRP A 15 10.20 20.95 28.29
CA TRP A 15 10.98 20.99 29.53
C TRP A 15 10.54 19.80 30.42
N PHE A 16 11.02 18.60 30.08
CA PHE A 16 11.49 17.57 31.01
C PHE A 16 12.42 16.66 30.20
N LYS A 17 13.62 17.17 29.89
CA LYS A 17 14.74 16.34 29.46
C LYS A 17 15.40 15.82 30.73
N GLY A 18 15.06 14.61 31.08
CA GLY A 18 15.56 13.89 32.24
C GLY A 18 15.02 12.47 32.28
N GLY A 19 14.92 11.81 31.12
CA GLY A 19 14.63 10.39 31.04
C GLY A 19 15.92 9.64 31.29
N ALA A 20 16.11 9.18 32.52
CA ALA A 20 17.11 8.19 32.85
C ALA A 20 16.96 7.01 31.88
N ILE A 21 18.03 6.70 31.17
CA ILE A 21 18.22 5.40 30.55
C ILE A 21 18.21 4.41 31.71
N CYS A 22 17.04 3.83 32.00
CA CYS A 22 16.99 2.57 32.73
C CYS A 22 17.54 1.51 31.77
N LEU A 23 18.87 1.40 31.76
CA LEU A 23 19.56 0.16 31.47
C LEU A 23 18.81 -0.94 32.24
N LEU A 24 18.04 -1.74 31.52
CA LEU A 24 17.73 -3.10 31.96
C LEU A 24 19.07 -3.86 31.94
N LEU A 25 19.90 -3.60 32.95
CA LEU A 25 20.91 -4.53 33.40
C LEU A 25 20.13 -5.76 33.86
N ALA A 26 20.08 -6.77 32.98
CA ALA A 26 19.81 -8.12 33.41
C ALA A 26 20.82 -8.41 34.54
N THR A 27 20.32 -8.56 35.76
CA THR A 27 21.10 -9.02 36.89
C THR A 27 21.50 -10.46 36.62
N ALA A 28 22.63 -10.66 35.95
CA ALA A 28 23.35 -11.91 35.98
C ALA A 28 23.90 -12.06 37.40
N SER A 29 23.14 -12.78 38.23
CA SER A 29 23.58 -13.26 39.53
C SER A 29 24.91 -14.00 39.33
N SER A 30 25.99 -13.43 39.85
CA SER A 30 27.32 -14.02 39.89
C SER A 30 27.30 -15.31 40.71
N TRP A 31 27.21 -16.45 40.03
CA TRP A 31 27.53 -17.77 40.56
C TRP A 31 28.37 -18.49 39.51
N ALA A 32 29.59 -18.88 39.94
CA ALA A 32 30.55 -19.77 39.30
C ALA A 32 30.64 -19.73 37.75
N VAL A 33 31.69 -19.07 37.25
CA VAL A 33 32.15 -19.19 35.86
C VAL A 33 32.64 -20.62 35.63
N GLU A 34 31.76 -21.46 35.11
CA GLU A 34 32.13 -22.60 34.28
C GLU A 34 32.36 -22.03 32.87
N ASP A 35 33.52 -22.30 32.28
CA ASP A 35 33.97 -21.79 30.97
C ASP A 35 32.97 -22.16 29.86
N GLN A 36 31.90 -21.37 29.70
CA GLN A 36 31.06 -21.45 28.52
C GLN A 36 31.83 -20.82 27.36
N PRO A 37 31.98 -21.52 26.21
CA PRO A 37 32.63 -20.96 25.04
C PRO A 37 31.95 -19.65 24.64
N ALA A 38 32.74 -18.63 24.30
CA ALA A 38 32.23 -17.33 23.90
C ALA A 38 31.14 -17.48 22.82
N ALA A 39 29.97 -16.87 23.04
CA ALA A 39 28.83 -17.03 22.15
C ALA A 39 29.15 -16.52 20.73
N VAL A 40 29.05 -17.39 19.72
CA VAL A 40 29.40 -17.10 18.32
C VAL A 40 28.15 -17.01 17.44
N GLY A 41 28.18 -16.16 16.41
CA GLY A 41 27.06 -16.02 15.47
C GLY A 41 25.79 -15.53 16.16
N LEU A 42 24.66 -16.20 15.96
CA LEU A 42 23.37 -15.83 16.55
C LEU A 42 23.21 -16.25 18.02
N ARG A 43 24.08 -17.11 18.55
CA ARG A 43 23.95 -17.62 19.93
C ARG A 43 24.03 -16.48 20.95
N GLY A 44 23.06 -16.39 21.86
CA GLY A 44 22.95 -15.29 22.82
C GLY A 44 22.44 -13.96 22.24
N LEU A 45 22.07 -13.91 20.95
CA LEU A 45 21.38 -12.76 20.35
C LEU A 45 19.88 -13.00 20.18
N ILE A 46 19.50 -14.23 19.87
CA ILE A 46 18.11 -14.66 19.79
C ILE A 46 17.63 -15.22 21.14
N PRO A 47 16.33 -15.13 21.47
CA PRO A 47 15.77 -15.71 22.69
C PRO A 47 16.04 -17.21 22.81
N SER A 48 16.08 -17.76 24.02
CA SER A 48 16.26 -19.21 24.25
C SER A 48 14.96 -20.02 24.13
N LYS A 49 13.86 -19.37 23.72
CA LYS A 49 12.56 -19.98 23.50
C LYS A 49 11.99 -19.49 22.18
N SER A 50 11.35 -20.39 21.44
CA SER A 50 10.66 -19.99 20.23
C SER A 50 9.49 -19.05 20.58
N PRO A 51 9.27 -18.02 19.74
CA PRO A 51 8.21 -17.06 19.96
C PRO A 51 6.83 -17.69 19.77
N GLN A 52 5.81 -16.99 20.26
CA GLN A 52 4.43 -17.39 20.04
C GLN A 52 4.12 -17.48 18.54
N GLY A 53 3.41 -18.53 18.12
CA GLY A 53 3.15 -18.81 16.71
C GLY A 53 4.22 -19.70 16.05
N LEU A 54 5.31 -20.04 16.76
CA LEU A 54 6.33 -21.00 16.35
C LEU A 54 6.65 -22.00 17.47
N GLN A 55 5.66 -22.39 18.26
CA GLN A 55 5.78 -23.38 19.34
C GLN A 55 5.24 -24.74 18.86
N SER A 56 5.58 -25.84 19.54
CA SER A 56 5.12 -27.21 19.19
C SER A 56 3.62 -27.28 18.85
N LYS A 57 2.77 -26.68 19.70
CA LYS A 57 1.31 -26.63 19.51
C LYS A 57 0.86 -25.98 18.19
N ASP A 58 1.66 -25.06 17.64
CA ASP A 58 1.33 -24.33 16.42
C ASP A 58 1.62 -25.21 15.19
N PHE A 59 2.68 -26.05 15.25
CA PHE A 59 2.98 -27.06 14.23
C PHE A 59 2.05 -28.28 14.31
N GLU A 60 1.52 -28.61 15.50
CA GLU A 60 0.53 -29.68 15.70
C GLU A 60 -0.81 -29.41 14.99
N LEU A 61 -1.06 -28.15 14.58
CA LEU A 61 -2.22 -27.79 13.74
C LEU A 61 -2.10 -28.32 12.31
N LEU A 62 -0.90 -28.71 11.87
CA LEU A 62 -0.66 -29.33 10.58
C LEU A 62 -0.94 -30.83 10.69
N ASP A 63 -2.09 -31.27 10.19
CA ASP A 63 -2.56 -32.65 10.28
C ASP A 63 -2.38 -33.45 8.98
N GLY A 64 -2.83 -34.71 9.00
CA GLY A 64 -2.79 -35.61 7.85
C GLY A 64 -1.39 -35.76 7.25
N ASN A 65 -1.26 -35.50 5.95
CA ASN A 65 0.00 -35.62 5.21
C ASN A 65 1.07 -34.59 5.63
N TRP A 66 0.72 -33.58 6.42
CA TRP A 66 1.65 -32.55 6.89
C TRP A 66 2.16 -32.79 8.31
N ALA A 67 1.62 -33.76 9.05
CA ALA A 67 1.99 -34.01 10.44
C ALA A 67 3.50 -34.30 10.61
N GLU A 68 4.05 -35.23 9.82
CA GLU A 68 5.49 -35.55 9.87
C GLU A 68 6.35 -34.35 9.45
N TRP A 69 5.93 -33.62 8.42
CA TRP A 69 6.62 -32.43 7.97
C TRP A 69 6.63 -31.32 9.05
N GLY A 70 5.51 -31.15 9.76
CA GLY A 70 5.33 -30.21 10.86
C GLY A 70 6.25 -30.53 12.02
N THR A 71 6.30 -31.79 12.47
CA THR A 71 7.21 -32.26 13.51
C THR A 71 8.67 -32.00 13.17
N GLN A 72 9.11 -32.40 11.97
CA GLN A 72 10.49 -32.16 11.52
C GLN A 72 10.83 -30.67 11.44
N THR A 73 9.86 -29.82 11.09
CA THR A 73 10.08 -28.37 11.02
C THR A 73 10.14 -27.77 12.42
N ASN A 74 9.29 -28.21 13.35
CA ASN A 74 9.35 -27.82 14.76
C ASN A 74 10.70 -28.17 15.38
N GLU A 75 11.23 -29.37 15.15
CA GLU A 75 12.56 -29.78 15.66
C GLU A 75 13.68 -28.83 15.19
N LEU A 76 13.63 -28.41 13.92
CA LEU A 76 14.60 -27.45 13.39
C LEU A 76 14.43 -26.05 14.01
N VAL A 77 13.19 -25.64 14.26
CA VAL A 77 12.88 -24.38 14.94
C VAL A 77 13.35 -24.41 16.39
N GLU A 78 13.06 -25.47 17.14
CA GLU A 78 13.54 -25.66 18.51
C GLU A 78 15.06 -25.63 18.57
N LYS A 79 15.75 -26.29 17.62
CA LYS A 79 17.22 -26.25 17.52
C LYS A 79 17.77 -24.86 17.20
N LEU A 80 17.03 -24.04 16.47
CA LEU A 80 17.43 -22.65 16.21
C LEU A 80 17.41 -21.85 17.51
N TYR A 81 16.36 -22.01 18.33
CA TYR A 81 16.20 -21.30 19.60
C TYR A 81 16.90 -21.98 20.79
N SER A 82 17.44 -23.19 20.63
CA SER A 82 18.15 -23.87 21.71
C SER A 82 19.47 -23.19 22.06
N GLU A 83 19.90 -23.36 23.32
CA GLU A 83 21.21 -22.91 23.79
C GLU A 83 22.34 -23.88 23.42
N ASP A 84 22.04 -24.94 22.64
CA ASP A 84 23.04 -25.91 22.24
C ASP A 84 24.18 -25.25 21.45
N PRO A 85 25.43 -25.58 21.75
CA PRO A 85 26.58 -24.99 21.08
C PRO A 85 26.54 -25.37 19.59
N LEU A 86 26.39 -24.37 18.73
CA LEU A 86 26.51 -24.51 17.28
C LEU A 86 27.53 -23.49 16.80
N ASP A 87 28.52 -23.94 16.02
CA ASP A 87 29.41 -23.03 15.30
C ASP A 87 28.66 -22.30 14.17
N VAL A 88 29.32 -21.30 13.56
CA VAL A 88 28.72 -20.48 12.50
C VAL A 88 28.30 -21.33 11.29
N ALA A 89 29.07 -22.36 10.95
CA ALA A 89 28.78 -23.23 9.81
C ALA A 89 27.52 -24.07 10.04
N ALA A 90 27.37 -24.65 11.24
CA ALA A 90 26.19 -25.39 11.64
C ALA A 90 24.95 -24.50 11.78
N GLN A 91 25.10 -23.26 12.27
CA GLN A 91 24.02 -22.28 12.27
C GLN A 91 23.55 -21.94 10.84
N ARG A 92 24.48 -21.77 9.89
CA ARG A 92 24.15 -21.56 8.47
C ARG A 92 23.42 -22.74 7.84
N ASP A 93 23.90 -23.96 8.08
CA ASP A 93 23.24 -25.18 7.60
C ASP A 93 21.81 -25.30 8.16
N LEU A 94 21.62 -25.00 9.45
CA LEU A 94 20.30 -24.99 10.07
C LEU A 94 19.35 -23.97 9.43
N LEU A 95 19.80 -22.74 9.22
CA LEU A 95 19.01 -21.70 8.54
C LEU A 95 18.71 -22.06 7.08
N ALA A 96 19.63 -22.71 6.38
CA ALA A 96 19.41 -23.19 5.02
C ALA A 96 18.33 -24.30 4.98
N LYS A 97 18.34 -25.23 5.94
CA LYS A 97 17.30 -26.25 6.09
C LYS A 97 15.93 -25.64 6.38
N LEU A 98 15.86 -24.68 7.30
CA LEU A 98 14.63 -23.95 7.59
C LEU A 98 14.13 -23.16 6.38
N LYS A 99 15.03 -22.52 5.62
CA LYS A 99 14.69 -21.84 4.36
C LYS A 99 14.08 -22.79 3.34
N ALA A 100 14.61 -24.01 3.24
CA ALA A 100 14.03 -25.03 2.37
C ALA A 100 12.62 -25.44 2.84
N LYS A 101 12.38 -25.58 4.16
CA LYS A 101 11.04 -25.82 4.71
C LYS A 101 10.08 -24.66 4.37
N VAL A 102 10.52 -23.40 4.53
CA VAL A 102 9.73 -22.21 4.14
C VAL A 102 9.32 -22.25 2.67
N ALA A 103 10.23 -22.63 1.76
CA ALA A 103 9.92 -22.75 0.33
C ALA A 103 8.85 -23.83 0.03
N VAL A 104 8.82 -24.93 0.80
CA VAL A 104 7.77 -25.95 0.69
C VAL A 104 6.42 -25.38 1.12
N MET A 105 6.36 -24.65 2.23
CA MET A 105 5.13 -23.97 2.67
C MET A 105 4.62 -22.98 1.61
N GLN A 106 5.51 -22.17 1.05
CA GLN A 106 5.16 -21.21 -0.01
C GLN A 106 4.58 -21.91 -1.26
N THR A 107 5.14 -23.06 -1.63
CA THR A 107 4.64 -23.85 -2.77
C THR A 107 3.22 -24.34 -2.50
N ALA A 108 2.96 -24.86 -1.30
CA ALA A 108 1.64 -25.35 -0.90
C ALA A 108 0.60 -24.22 -0.75
N LEU A 109 1.00 -23.03 -0.27
CA LEU A 109 0.14 -21.85 -0.22
C LEU A 109 -0.27 -21.34 -1.61
N ASN A 110 0.50 -21.66 -2.65
CA ASN A 110 0.17 -21.32 -4.03
C ASN A 110 -0.67 -22.40 -4.74
N ASP A 111 -0.87 -23.57 -4.11
CA ASP A 111 -1.61 -24.68 -4.68
C ASP A 111 -3.00 -24.80 -4.05
N VAL A 112 -4.02 -24.76 -4.91
CA VAL A 112 -5.45 -24.79 -4.53
C VAL A 112 -5.82 -26.11 -3.84
N SER A 113 -5.10 -27.20 -4.08
CA SER A 113 -5.35 -28.49 -3.41
C SER A 113 -5.15 -28.44 -1.89
N TYR A 114 -4.34 -27.50 -1.38
CA TYR A 114 -4.07 -27.32 0.05
C TYR A 114 -4.94 -26.25 0.72
N THR A 115 -6.04 -25.81 0.08
CA THR A 115 -6.91 -24.72 0.60
C THR A 115 -7.35 -24.92 2.06
N GLN A 116 -7.56 -26.16 2.49
CA GLN A 116 -7.96 -26.47 3.88
C GLN A 116 -6.85 -26.16 4.91
N LEU A 117 -5.57 -26.25 4.50
CA LEU A 117 -4.42 -25.98 5.36
C LEU A 117 -3.89 -24.56 5.20
N HIS A 118 -4.39 -23.78 4.23
CA HIS A 118 -3.89 -22.42 3.96
C HIS A 118 -3.98 -21.48 5.16
N GLY A 119 -4.88 -21.70 6.12
CA GLY A 119 -4.95 -20.91 7.35
C GLY A 119 -3.70 -21.14 8.22
N PRO A 120 -3.62 -22.29 8.92
CA PRO A 120 -2.49 -22.60 9.80
C PRO A 120 -1.13 -22.51 9.10
N LEU A 121 -1.06 -22.91 7.83
CA LEU A 121 0.19 -22.87 7.06
C LEU A 121 0.64 -21.45 6.73
N ALA A 122 -0.27 -20.51 6.47
CA ALA A 122 0.08 -19.12 6.18
C ALA A 122 0.62 -18.41 7.41
N ASP A 123 -0.03 -18.60 8.57
CA ASP A 123 0.39 -18.00 9.83
C ASP A 123 1.81 -18.47 10.22
N LEU A 124 2.08 -19.79 10.12
CA LEU A 124 3.42 -20.35 10.34
C LEU A 124 4.45 -19.85 9.32
N HIS A 125 4.07 -19.81 8.03
CA HIS A 125 4.96 -19.41 6.95
C HIS A 125 5.45 -17.97 7.12
N GLY A 126 4.54 -17.02 7.33
CA GLY A 126 4.89 -15.60 7.47
C GLY A 126 5.89 -15.35 8.59
N LEU A 127 5.60 -15.88 9.78
CA LEU A 127 6.45 -15.73 10.97
C LEU A 127 7.82 -16.41 10.80
N LEU A 128 7.85 -17.63 10.26
CA LEU A 128 9.09 -18.38 10.08
C LEU A 128 9.97 -17.78 8.98
N ALA A 129 9.39 -17.40 7.84
CA ALA A 129 10.11 -16.84 6.71
C ALA A 129 10.88 -15.57 7.11
N ARG A 130 10.21 -14.62 7.78
CA ARG A 130 10.82 -13.38 8.27
C ARG A 130 12.02 -13.67 9.15
N ARG A 131 11.85 -14.53 10.15
CA ARG A 131 12.93 -14.89 11.10
C ARG A 131 14.11 -15.55 10.43
N VAL A 132 13.87 -16.51 9.54
CA VAL A 132 14.94 -17.19 8.80
C VAL A 132 15.73 -16.17 7.97
N GLU A 133 15.07 -15.25 7.28
CA GLU A 133 15.73 -14.24 6.45
C GLU A 133 16.53 -13.23 7.28
N PHE A 134 15.96 -12.67 8.34
CA PHE A 134 16.65 -11.73 9.23
C PHE A 134 17.81 -12.40 9.98
N ASN A 135 17.61 -13.60 10.52
CA ASN A 135 18.68 -14.35 11.19
C ASN A 135 19.82 -14.70 10.22
N THR A 136 19.50 -15.05 8.98
CA THR A 136 20.52 -15.28 7.94
C THR A 136 21.29 -14.00 7.63
N ALA A 137 20.59 -12.88 7.43
CA ALA A 137 21.24 -11.60 7.13
C ALA A 137 22.12 -11.11 8.29
N VAL A 138 21.65 -11.24 9.54
CA VAL A 138 22.42 -10.89 10.73
C VAL A 138 23.64 -11.80 10.88
N LEU A 139 23.49 -13.11 10.67
CA LEU A 139 24.62 -14.05 10.72
C LEU A 139 25.68 -13.69 9.67
N ASP A 140 25.28 -13.33 8.46
CA ASP A 140 26.20 -12.88 7.40
C ASP A 140 26.89 -11.57 7.76
N ILE A 141 26.18 -10.62 8.37
CA ILE A 141 26.76 -9.36 8.86
C ILE A 141 27.82 -9.65 9.94
N LEU A 142 27.53 -10.55 10.87
CA LEU A 142 28.44 -10.89 11.97
C LEU A 142 29.67 -11.70 11.53
N ASP A 143 29.52 -12.54 10.50
CA ASP A 143 30.61 -13.36 9.96
C ASP A 143 31.42 -12.63 8.88
N SER A 144 30.92 -11.53 8.34
CA SER A 144 31.66 -10.74 7.36
C SER A 144 32.92 -10.12 7.96
N ASP A 145 34.00 -10.11 7.17
CA ASP A 145 35.24 -9.43 7.53
C ASP A 145 35.06 -7.91 7.39
N PRO A 146 34.99 -7.14 8.49
CA PRO A 146 34.76 -5.72 8.42
C PRO A 146 35.92 -4.99 7.76
N GLU A 147 37.16 -5.48 7.91
CA GLU A 147 38.37 -4.85 7.35
C GLU A 147 38.41 -5.01 5.84
N ALA A 148 38.20 -6.23 5.33
CA ALA A 148 38.12 -6.48 3.90
C ALA A 148 36.95 -5.72 3.25
N THR A 149 35.80 -5.63 3.94
CA THR A 149 34.64 -4.91 3.42
C THR A 149 34.85 -3.40 3.43
N HIS A 150 35.46 -2.86 4.48
CA HIS A 150 35.83 -1.45 4.56
C HIS A 150 36.79 -1.08 3.43
N LYS A 151 37.83 -1.90 3.18
CA LYS A 151 38.75 -1.69 2.06
C LYS A 151 38.01 -1.61 0.73
N LYS A 152 37.08 -2.54 0.46
CA LYS A 152 36.24 -2.51 -0.75
C LYS A 152 35.36 -1.27 -0.82
N ASN A 153 34.81 -0.81 0.30
CA ASN A 153 33.99 0.40 0.38
C ASN A 153 34.82 1.66 0.12
N VAL A 154 36.06 1.72 0.58
CA VAL A 154 37.02 2.79 0.29
C VAL A 154 37.37 2.81 -1.20
N GLU A 155 37.67 1.66 -1.80
CA GLU A 155 37.93 1.56 -3.25
C GLU A 155 36.72 2.04 -4.07
N LYS A 156 35.50 1.64 -3.66
CA LYS A 156 34.25 2.08 -4.30
C LYS A 156 34.01 3.58 -4.15
N SER A 157 34.25 4.15 -2.97
CA SER A 157 34.04 5.58 -2.73
C SER A 157 35.00 6.44 -3.56
N TYR A 158 36.26 6.03 -3.68
CA TYR A 158 37.21 6.66 -4.61
C TYR A 158 36.76 6.54 -6.08
N GLY A 159 36.24 5.39 -6.51
CA GLY A 159 35.67 5.23 -7.86
C GLY A 159 34.48 6.15 -8.14
N ASN A 160 33.58 6.32 -7.18
CA ASN A 160 32.45 7.25 -7.26
C ASN A 160 32.95 8.70 -7.31
N LEU A 161 33.92 9.07 -6.47
CA LEU A 161 34.49 10.41 -6.45
C LEU A 161 35.20 10.74 -7.77
N LYS A 162 35.96 9.80 -8.34
CA LYS A 162 36.55 9.94 -9.68
C LYS A 162 35.51 10.25 -10.75
N SER A 163 34.40 9.52 -10.73
CA SER A 163 33.29 9.71 -11.67
C SER A 163 32.63 11.09 -11.50
N ALA A 164 32.45 11.54 -10.26
CA ALA A 164 31.90 12.85 -9.95
C ALA A 164 32.84 14.00 -10.39
N ILE A 165 34.15 13.86 -10.18
CA ILE A 165 35.16 14.81 -10.67
C ILE A 165 35.08 14.93 -12.19
N ALA A 166 35.01 13.80 -12.91
CA ALA A 166 34.89 13.80 -14.36
C ALA A 166 33.59 14.48 -14.85
N ALA A 167 32.47 14.21 -14.19
CA ALA A 167 31.18 14.85 -14.50
C ALA A 167 31.22 16.37 -14.30
N VAL A 168 31.85 16.85 -13.21
CA VAL A 168 32.06 18.29 -12.99
C VAL A 168 32.95 18.88 -14.07
N ARG A 169 34.08 18.25 -14.42
CA ARG A 169 34.95 18.77 -15.49
C ARG A 169 34.24 18.87 -16.84
N ALA A 170 33.45 17.86 -17.20
CA ALA A 170 32.66 17.87 -18.43
C ALA A 170 31.62 19.00 -18.43
N ASP A 171 30.96 19.23 -17.30
CA ASP A 171 30.00 20.32 -17.14
C ASP A 171 30.68 21.69 -17.18
N LEU A 172 31.82 21.87 -16.49
CA LEU A 172 32.64 23.10 -16.53
C LEU A 172 33.12 23.45 -17.94
N ALA A 173 33.46 22.45 -18.76
CA ALA A 173 33.88 22.65 -20.14
C ALA A 173 32.76 23.18 -21.06
N SER A 174 31.49 23.08 -20.65
CA SER A 174 30.35 23.52 -21.47
C SER A 174 30.12 25.03 -21.48
N PHE A 175 30.85 25.81 -20.66
CA PHE A 175 30.64 27.25 -20.55
C PHE A 175 31.94 28.06 -20.53
N GLN A 176 31.80 29.31 -20.98
CA GLN A 176 32.91 30.26 -21.04
C GLN A 176 33.46 30.52 -19.63
N ALA A 177 34.77 30.43 -19.49
CA ALA A 177 35.50 30.60 -18.23
C ALA A 177 35.20 29.55 -17.13
N GLY A 178 34.61 28.40 -17.47
CA GLY A 178 34.38 27.32 -16.50
C GLY A 178 35.64 26.77 -15.85
N GLU A 179 36.78 26.83 -16.56
CA GLU A 179 38.08 26.43 -16.02
C GLU A 179 38.51 27.26 -14.79
N LEU A 180 38.00 28.48 -14.61
CA LEU A 180 38.29 29.30 -13.42
C LEU A 180 37.73 28.70 -12.12
N TRP A 181 36.80 27.75 -12.21
CA TRP A 181 36.24 27.04 -11.05
C TRP A 181 37.09 25.85 -10.61
N ILE A 182 38.02 25.35 -11.44
CA ILE A 182 38.86 24.19 -11.13
C ILE A 182 39.68 24.42 -9.83
N PRO A 183 40.38 25.57 -9.66
CA PRO A 183 41.11 25.85 -8.41
C PRO A 183 40.17 26.05 -7.21
N TYR A 184 39.00 26.64 -7.42
CA TYR A 184 38.01 26.83 -6.35
C TYR A 184 37.47 25.50 -5.83
N LEU A 185 37.20 24.55 -6.73
CA LEU A 185 36.69 23.22 -6.38
C LEU A 185 37.80 22.23 -6.01
N GLU A 186 39.07 22.64 -6.05
CA GLU A 186 40.25 21.85 -5.74
C GLU A 186 40.32 20.52 -6.54
N LEU A 187 39.83 20.50 -7.79
CA LEU A 187 39.62 19.26 -8.55
C LEU A 187 40.93 18.53 -8.89
N ASP A 188 42.05 19.23 -9.06
CA ASP A 188 43.35 18.61 -9.32
C ASP A 188 43.88 17.91 -8.06
N SER A 189 43.72 18.55 -6.90
CA SER A 189 44.06 17.94 -5.60
C SER A 189 43.22 16.69 -5.35
N LEU A 190 41.90 16.76 -5.58
CA LEU A 190 41.02 15.59 -5.44
C LEU A 190 41.42 14.45 -6.39
N ASP A 191 41.70 14.75 -7.66
CA ASP A 191 42.07 13.73 -8.64
C ASP A 191 43.39 13.04 -8.28
N SER A 192 44.35 13.79 -7.73
CA SER A 192 45.61 13.24 -7.21
C SER A 192 45.39 12.32 -6.00
N THR A 193 44.59 12.74 -5.02
CA THR A 193 44.24 11.95 -3.83
C THR A 193 43.51 10.66 -4.21
N VAL A 194 42.54 10.76 -5.11
CA VAL A 194 41.75 9.61 -5.60
C VAL A 194 42.62 8.63 -6.37
N THR A 195 43.51 9.12 -7.23
CA THR A 195 44.43 8.28 -8.01
C THR A 195 45.45 7.55 -7.12
N ALA A 196 45.92 8.21 -6.06
CA ALA A 196 46.80 7.61 -5.07
C ALA A 196 46.06 6.71 -4.05
N ALA A 197 44.72 6.74 -4.03
CA ALA A 197 43.89 6.14 -2.98
C ALA A 197 44.33 6.55 -1.56
N ASP A 198 44.74 7.81 -1.39
CA ASP A 198 45.38 8.29 -0.17
C ASP A 198 44.37 8.53 0.97
N GLY A 199 44.36 7.65 1.96
CA GLY A 199 43.55 7.76 3.18
C GLY A 199 44.19 8.57 4.32
N SER A 200 45.23 9.37 4.04
CA SER A 200 45.92 10.18 5.07
C SER A 200 45.00 11.19 5.77
N PRO A 201 45.33 11.62 7.00
CA PRO A 201 44.60 12.69 7.69
C PRO A 201 44.47 13.99 6.87
N SER A 202 45.47 14.33 6.06
CA SER A 202 45.45 15.47 5.14
C SER A 202 44.39 15.33 4.05
N SER A 203 44.26 14.14 3.47
CA SER A 203 43.25 13.84 2.45
C SER A 203 41.83 13.87 3.04
N ILE A 204 41.67 13.40 4.28
CA ILE A 204 40.41 13.53 5.04
C ILE A 204 40.04 15.01 5.24
N GLU A 205 41.01 15.84 5.65
CA GLU A 205 40.79 17.27 5.87
C GLU A 205 40.42 18.01 4.58
N LEU A 206 41.09 17.67 3.46
CA LEU A 206 40.74 18.17 2.13
C LEU A 206 39.27 17.89 1.80
N PHE A 207 38.82 16.63 1.97
CA PHE A 207 37.43 16.27 1.68
C PHE A 207 36.44 16.98 2.60
N LYS A 208 36.69 17.05 3.90
CA LYS A 208 35.80 17.74 4.87
C LYS A 208 35.70 19.24 4.58
N LYS A 209 36.83 19.88 4.27
CA LYS A 209 36.91 21.30 3.90
C LYS A 209 36.07 21.57 2.65
N LEU A 210 36.23 20.74 1.62
CA LEU A 210 35.48 20.91 0.38
C LEU A 210 33.99 20.63 0.55
N GLY A 211 33.60 19.59 1.32
CA GLY A 211 32.19 19.33 1.62
C GLY A 211 31.50 20.50 2.34
N THR A 212 32.21 21.13 3.29
CA THR A 212 31.71 22.32 3.98
C THR A 212 31.60 23.52 3.02
N LYS A 213 32.60 23.71 2.15
CA LYS A 213 32.64 24.77 1.14
C LYS A 213 31.50 24.65 0.10
N LEU A 214 30.97 23.45 -0.13
CA LEU A 214 29.89 23.17 -1.07
C LEU A 214 28.50 23.10 -0.41
N THR A 215 28.41 23.34 0.90
CA THR A 215 27.13 23.37 1.63
C THR A 215 26.53 24.79 1.59
N PRO A 216 25.23 24.96 1.26
CA PRO A 216 24.60 26.27 1.15
C PRO A 216 24.81 27.15 2.38
N ALA A 217 25.35 28.36 2.16
CA ALA A 217 25.57 29.35 3.21
C ALA A 217 24.68 30.60 3.04
N PRO A 218 24.20 31.23 4.14
CA PRO A 218 23.33 32.41 4.10
C PRO A 218 23.89 33.60 3.29
N GLU A 219 25.21 33.75 3.27
CA GLU A 219 25.96 34.81 2.62
C GLU A 219 26.10 34.64 1.10
N TRP A 220 25.70 33.49 0.54
CA TRP A 220 25.75 33.27 -0.91
C TRP A 220 24.69 34.09 -1.63
N THR A 221 25.08 34.70 -2.75
CA THR A 221 24.15 35.32 -3.69
C THR A 221 23.25 34.26 -4.33
N GLU A 222 22.07 34.66 -4.82
CA GLU A 222 21.14 33.72 -5.50
C GLU A 222 21.79 33.05 -6.72
N ALA A 223 22.60 33.77 -7.49
CA ALA A 223 23.35 33.21 -8.62
C ALA A 223 24.37 32.14 -8.19
N GLN A 224 25.01 32.30 -7.03
CA GLN A 224 25.93 31.29 -6.48
C GLN A 224 25.17 30.05 -5.99
N LYS A 225 24.01 30.23 -5.35
CA LYS A 225 23.15 29.12 -4.93
C LYS A 225 22.67 28.31 -6.14
N GLU A 226 22.21 28.99 -7.18
CA GLU A 226 21.77 28.35 -8.43
C GLU A 226 22.91 27.58 -9.10
N PHE A 227 24.10 28.17 -9.19
CA PHE A 227 25.27 27.51 -9.77
C PHE A 227 25.70 26.27 -8.97
N LEU A 228 25.79 26.38 -7.65
CA LEU A 228 26.23 25.26 -6.79
C LEU A 228 25.14 24.17 -6.61
N ALA A 229 23.89 24.47 -6.92
CA ALA A 229 22.80 23.51 -6.97
C ALA A 229 22.79 22.63 -8.23
N ARG A 230 23.73 22.82 -9.17
CA ARG A 230 23.80 22.02 -10.39
C ARG A 230 24.03 20.53 -10.07
N PRO A 231 23.47 19.58 -10.85
CA PRO A 231 23.57 18.15 -10.56
C PRO A 231 25.00 17.61 -10.46
N SER A 232 25.92 18.12 -11.27
CA SER A 232 27.34 17.75 -11.26
C SER A 232 28.02 18.13 -9.93
N ILE A 233 27.80 19.36 -9.45
CA ILE A 233 28.41 19.92 -8.24
C ILE A 233 27.79 19.32 -6.98
N THR A 234 26.47 19.13 -6.95
CA THR A 234 25.79 18.42 -5.85
C THR A 234 26.21 16.96 -5.78
N GLY A 235 26.41 16.31 -6.93
CA GLY A 235 26.99 14.98 -7.04
C GLY A 235 28.42 14.91 -6.49
N LEU A 236 29.28 15.88 -6.83
CA LEU A 236 30.62 16.00 -6.24
C LEU A 236 30.58 16.19 -4.72
N ASN A 237 29.75 17.11 -4.22
CA ASN A 237 29.62 17.35 -2.78
C ASN A 237 29.22 16.07 -2.02
N SER A 238 28.26 15.32 -2.58
CA SER A 238 27.82 14.04 -2.02
C SER A 238 28.93 12.99 -2.02
N ALA A 239 29.67 12.87 -3.13
CA ALA A 239 30.77 11.91 -3.25
C ALA A 239 31.95 12.23 -2.34
N VAL A 240 32.32 13.52 -2.21
CA VAL A 240 33.38 13.99 -1.31
C VAL A 240 33.01 13.71 0.15
N SER A 241 31.78 14.06 0.55
CA SER A 241 31.29 13.83 1.92
C SER A 241 31.22 12.35 2.26
N ALA A 242 30.74 11.50 1.33
CA ALA A 242 30.68 10.05 1.51
C ALA A 242 32.08 9.42 1.60
N THR A 243 33.02 9.87 0.77
CA THR A 243 34.41 9.39 0.79
C THR A 243 35.07 9.74 2.12
N ALA A 244 34.95 11.01 2.56
CA ALA A 244 35.47 11.47 3.84
C ALA A 244 34.94 10.65 5.03
N ALA A 245 33.63 10.38 5.05
CA ALA A 245 32.99 9.59 6.09
C ALA A 245 33.48 8.13 6.09
N THR A 246 33.65 7.55 4.90
CA THR A 246 34.09 6.15 4.75
C THR A 246 35.51 5.99 5.29
N ILE A 247 36.46 6.83 4.85
CA ILE A 247 37.88 6.69 5.25
C ILE A 247 38.16 7.14 6.70
N SER A 248 37.32 8.00 7.29
CA SER A 248 37.51 8.50 8.66
C SER A 248 37.19 7.45 9.75
N SER A 249 36.56 6.34 9.39
CA SER A 249 36.06 5.34 10.34
C SER A 249 36.54 3.92 9.97
N PRO A 250 37.85 3.62 10.05
CA PRO A 250 38.34 2.26 9.86
C PRO A 250 37.76 1.34 10.95
N PRO A 251 37.37 0.11 10.59
CA PRO A 251 36.88 -0.85 11.57
C PRO A 251 38.01 -1.27 12.52
N GLY A 252 37.75 -1.23 13.82
CA GLY A 252 38.64 -1.74 14.85
C GLY A 252 38.08 -3.00 15.53
N PRO A 253 38.80 -3.63 16.47
CA PRO A 253 38.29 -4.75 17.27
C PRO A 253 36.95 -4.43 17.96
N GLU A 254 36.77 -3.19 18.43
CA GLU A 254 35.54 -2.71 19.06
C GLU A 254 34.34 -2.69 18.10
N THR A 255 34.58 -2.56 16.79
CA THR A 255 33.51 -2.57 15.77
C THR A 255 32.79 -3.91 15.75
N ARG A 256 33.50 -5.04 15.91
CA ARG A 256 32.88 -6.37 15.95
C ARG A 256 31.99 -6.54 17.19
N THR A 257 32.45 -6.10 18.35
CA THR A 257 31.66 -6.12 19.58
C THR A 257 30.42 -5.23 19.44
N LYS A 258 30.57 -4.02 18.91
CA LYS A 258 29.44 -3.10 18.72
C LYS A 258 28.44 -3.60 17.69
N LEU A 259 28.92 -4.23 16.62
CA LEU A 259 28.09 -4.88 15.61
C LEU A 259 27.23 -5.99 16.22
N ARG A 260 27.84 -6.84 17.06
CA ARG A 260 27.13 -7.89 17.80
C ARG A 260 26.07 -7.33 18.74
N GLU A 261 26.40 -6.29 19.52
CA GLU A 261 25.48 -5.62 20.44
C GLU A 261 24.27 -5.04 19.69
N LEU A 262 24.51 -4.28 18.62
CA LEU A 262 23.45 -3.66 17.83
C LEU A 262 22.61 -4.67 17.04
N ALA A 263 23.22 -5.78 16.59
CA ALA A 263 22.50 -6.89 15.98
C ALA A 263 21.55 -7.57 16.99
N GLY A 264 22.02 -7.83 18.21
CA GLY A 264 21.18 -8.36 19.28
C GLY A 264 20.04 -7.42 19.66
N ALA A 265 20.33 -6.12 19.82
CA ALA A 265 19.32 -5.10 20.12
C ALA A 265 18.26 -5.01 19.00
N PHE A 266 18.68 -5.11 17.73
CA PHE A 266 17.77 -5.11 16.60
C PHE A 266 16.86 -6.34 16.56
N LEU A 267 17.42 -7.54 16.71
CA LEU A 267 16.63 -8.79 16.71
C LEU A 267 15.65 -8.82 17.90
N ALA A 268 16.09 -8.41 19.09
CA ALA A 268 15.24 -8.35 20.28
C ALA A 268 14.08 -7.34 20.11
N ALA A 269 14.36 -6.15 19.55
CA ALA A 269 13.32 -5.16 19.28
C ALA A 269 12.31 -5.65 18.24
N LEU A 270 12.78 -6.39 17.23
CA LEU A 270 11.92 -6.98 16.21
C LEU A 270 10.99 -8.06 16.78
N ASP A 271 11.54 -8.95 17.62
CA ASP A 271 10.75 -9.97 18.31
C ASP A 271 9.72 -9.33 19.28
N GLU A 272 10.10 -8.25 19.98
CA GLU A 272 9.17 -7.49 20.83
C GLU A 272 8.05 -6.85 20.00
N TYR A 273 8.37 -6.29 18.82
CA TYR A 273 7.38 -5.73 17.92
C TYR A 273 6.40 -6.79 17.43
N GLU A 274 6.88 -7.94 16.94
CA GLU A 274 5.98 -9.00 16.47
C GLU A 274 5.15 -9.62 17.59
N ALA A 275 5.68 -9.68 18.82
CA ALA A 275 4.91 -10.18 19.97
C ALA A 275 3.81 -9.20 20.42
N THR A 276 4.06 -7.90 20.35
CA THR A 276 3.21 -6.87 20.99
C THR A 276 2.41 -6.01 20.02
N GLY A 277 2.85 -5.87 18.77
CA GLY A 277 2.35 -4.89 17.81
C GLY A 277 2.50 -3.43 18.28
N SER A 278 3.35 -3.18 19.28
CA SER A 278 3.41 -1.89 19.99
C SER A 278 4.19 -0.84 19.17
N ASN A 279 3.78 0.43 19.24
CA ASN A 279 4.49 1.52 18.53
C ASN A 279 5.81 1.85 19.23
N GLN A 280 5.88 1.65 20.56
CA GLN A 280 7.15 1.74 21.25
C GLN A 280 8.16 0.69 20.73
N ALA A 281 7.74 -0.56 20.53
CA ALA A 281 8.61 -1.58 19.94
C ALA A 281 8.94 -1.31 18.47
N ALA A 282 8.01 -0.74 17.69
CA ALA A 282 8.28 -0.24 16.34
C ALA A 282 9.38 0.84 16.35
N THR A 283 9.28 1.81 17.25
CA THR A 283 10.27 2.88 17.43
C THR A 283 11.63 2.32 17.85
N ASN A 284 11.64 1.35 18.79
CA ASN A 284 12.86 0.66 19.21
C ASN A 284 13.50 -0.08 18.04
N THR A 285 12.70 -0.78 17.23
CA THR A 285 13.13 -1.49 16.02
C THR A 285 13.74 -0.52 15.02
N ARG A 286 13.09 0.60 14.73
CA ARG A 286 13.58 1.65 13.81
C ARG A 286 14.91 2.25 14.29
N THR A 287 15.03 2.47 15.60
CA THR A 287 16.25 2.99 16.22
C THR A 287 17.40 2.00 16.12
N ALA A 288 17.18 0.75 16.54
CA ALA A 288 18.18 -0.31 16.51
C ALA A 288 18.59 -0.64 15.06
N TYR A 289 17.63 -0.68 14.13
CA TYR A 289 17.89 -0.83 12.69
C TYR A 289 18.79 0.29 12.15
N THR A 290 18.48 1.55 12.47
CA THR A 290 19.27 2.69 11.99
C THR A 290 20.70 2.64 12.53
N GLN A 291 20.87 2.28 13.81
CA GLN A 291 22.19 2.13 14.43
C GLN A 291 22.98 0.98 13.82
N LEU A 292 22.35 -0.19 13.63
CA LEU A 292 22.98 -1.36 13.02
C LEU A 292 23.37 -1.08 11.56
N LYS A 293 22.46 -0.50 10.78
CA LYS A 293 22.70 -0.12 9.38
C LYS A 293 23.91 0.80 9.23
N ALA A 294 24.12 1.73 10.16
CA ALA A 294 25.20 2.70 10.09
C ALA A 294 26.60 2.06 10.18
N ILE A 295 26.71 0.87 10.79
CA ILE A 295 27.99 0.17 10.98
C ILE A 295 28.06 -1.19 10.27
N ALA A 296 26.96 -1.63 9.65
CA ALA A 296 26.91 -2.87 8.91
C ALA A 296 27.88 -2.80 7.71
N PRO A 297 28.66 -3.86 7.43
CA PRO A 297 29.70 -3.80 6.40
C PRO A 297 29.18 -3.50 4.98
N ASP A 298 27.96 -3.91 4.65
CA ASP A 298 27.29 -3.62 3.37
C ASP A 298 26.53 -2.27 3.37
N GLY A 299 26.72 -1.43 4.39
CA GLY A 299 25.93 -0.21 4.61
C GLY A 299 24.47 -0.48 4.96
N GLY A 300 24.17 -1.70 5.41
CA GLY A 300 22.84 -2.19 5.72
C GLY A 300 21.93 -2.36 4.51
N ALA A 301 22.48 -2.57 3.32
CA ALA A 301 21.71 -2.79 2.10
C ALA A 301 20.80 -4.02 2.23
N LYS A 302 21.34 -5.17 2.65
CA LYS A 302 20.58 -6.41 2.83
C LYS A 302 19.48 -6.26 3.88
N LEU A 303 19.78 -5.60 5.01
CA LEU A 303 18.78 -5.29 6.03
C LEU A 303 17.71 -4.32 5.51
N SER A 304 18.10 -3.33 4.71
CA SER A 304 17.15 -2.37 4.12
C SER A 304 16.15 -3.09 3.22
N ASP A 305 16.62 -4.02 2.38
CA ASP A 305 15.75 -4.81 1.49
C ASP A 305 14.77 -5.67 2.30
N LEU A 306 15.24 -6.32 3.36
CA LEU A 306 14.38 -7.12 4.26
C LEU A 306 13.36 -6.26 5.02
N MET A 307 13.78 -5.11 5.55
CA MET A 307 12.84 -4.18 6.21
C MET A 307 11.80 -3.66 5.22
N CYS A 308 12.18 -3.33 3.99
CA CYS A 308 11.25 -2.94 2.93
C CYS A 308 10.26 -4.06 2.59
N ALA A 309 10.73 -5.30 2.49
CA ALA A 309 9.88 -6.44 2.20
C ALA A 309 8.86 -6.72 3.32
N HIS A 310 9.31 -6.71 4.58
CA HIS A 310 8.57 -7.30 5.69
C HIS A 310 7.96 -6.31 6.69
N TYR A 311 8.45 -5.08 6.75
CA TYR A 311 8.03 -4.12 7.78
C TYR A 311 7.77 -2.71 7.25
N TYR A 312 8.11 -2.40 6.01
CA TYR A 312 7.74 -1.13 5.35
C TYR A 312 6.83 -1.36 4.14
N ASN A 313 6.15 -2.49 4.05
CA ASN A 313 5.26 -2.74 2.91
C ASN A 313 3.95 -1.95 3.03
N TYR A 314 3.16 -1.98 1.95
CA TYR A 314 1.80 -1.47 1.95
C TYR A 314 0.96 -2.16 3.03
N ASN A 315 0.10 -1.41 3.71
CA ASN A 315 -0.76 -1.91 4.79
C ASN A 315 -2.26 -1.81 4.45
N LEU A 316 -2.59 -1.36 3.24
CA LEU A 316 -3.90 -1.46 2.62
C LEU A 316 -3.74 -1.97 1.19
N ARG A 317 -4.57 -2.92 0.80
CA ARG A 317 -4.72 -3.37 -0.59
C ARG A 317 -6.20 -3.44 -0.96
N VAL A 318 -6.56 -2.85 -2.08
CA VAL A 318 -7.91 -2.93 -2.65
C VAL A 318 -7.77 -3.43 -4.08
N ILE A 319 -8.43 -4.54 -4.40
CA ILE A 319 -8.48 -5.08 -5.74
C ILE A 319 -9.94 -5.07 -6.19
N THR A 320 -10.19 -4.56 -7.40
CA THR A 320 -11.52 -4.48 -7.99
C THR A 320 -11.51 -5.21 -9.32
N SER A 321 -12.43 -6.16 -9.50
CA SER A 321 -12.49 -6.95 -10.73
C SER A 321 -13.12 -6.17 -11.89
N GLU A 322 -12.75 -6.54 -13.11
CA GLU A 322 -13.38 -6.02 -14.33
C GLU A 322 -14.89 -6.26 -14.34
N GLY A 323 -15.36 -7.41 -13.84
CA GLY A 323 -16.79 -7.70 -13.75
C GLY A 323 -17.55 -6.70 -12.89
N LEU A 324 -16.97 -6.27 -11.76
CA LEU A 324 -17.55 -5.23 -10.93
C LEU A 324 -17.50 -3.86 -11.64
N LEU A 325 -16.36 -3.52 -12.25
CA LEU A 325 -16.21 -2.28 -13.02
C LEU A 325 -17.23 -2.18 -14.17
N ARG A 326 -17.47 -3.28 -14.89
CA ARG A 326 -18.49 -3.38 -15.94
C ARG A 326 -19.90 -3.21 -15.39
N ARG A 327 -20.21 -3.77 -14.21
CA ARG A 327 -21.52 -3.58 -13.56
C ARG A 327 -21.75 -2.12 -13.16
N VAL A 328 -20.69 -1.43 -12.73
CA VAL A 328 -20.74 -0.04 -12.26
C VAL A 328 -20.80 0.95 -13.43
N MET A 329 -19.96 0.76 -14.45
CA MET A 329 -19.76 1.72 -15.54
C MET A 329 -20.49 1.35 -16.83
N GLY A 330 -20.83 0.08 -17.03
CA GLY A 330 -21.47 -0.38 -18.25
C GLY A 330 -22.89 0.17 -18.39
N ASP A 331 -23.32 0.46 -19.61
CA ASP A 331 -24.61 1.10 -19.88
C ASP A 331 -25.16 0.70 -21.25
N SER A 332 -26.49 0.73 -21.42
CA SER A 332 -27.11 0.44 -22.70
C SER A 332 -28.21 1.45 -22.98
N ARG A 333 -28.17 2.08 -24.15
CA ARG A 333 -29.15 3.09 -24.56
C ARG A 333 -29.55 2.91 -26.02
N SER A 334 -30.78 3.31 -26.32
CA SER A 334 -31.33 3.35 -27.67
C SER A 334 -31.89 4.76 -27.92
N GLU A 335 -31.30 5.48 -28.86
CA GLU A 335 -31.65 6.85 -29.20
C GLU A 335 -32.22 6.90 -30.63
N SER A 336 -33.31 7.64 -30.86
CA SER A 336 -33.86 7.87 -32.19
C SER A 336 -33.74 9.34 -32.59
N SER A 337 -33.35 9.61 -33.83
CA SER A 337 -33.23 10.96 -34.37
C SER A 337 -33.70 11.06 -35.82
N TRP A 338 -33.95 12.29 -36.26
CA TRP A 338 -34.27 12.60 -37.65
C TRP A 338 -33.00 12.91 -38.44
N VAL A 339 -32.93 12.44 -39.67
CA VAL A 339 -31.87 12.75 -40.64
C VAL A 339 -32.42 13.78 -41.62
N ASN A 340 -31.73 14.91 -41.78
CA ASN A 340 -32.03 15.94 -42.78
C ASN A 340 -30.72 16.62 -43.17
N GLN A 341 -30.11 16.16 -44.27
CA GLN A 341 -28.81 16.63 -44.71
C GLN A 341 -28.69 16.59 -46.23
N CYS A 342 -27.74 17.35 -46.80
CA CYS A 342 -27.43 17.31 -48.22
C CYS A 342 -26.12 16.54 -48.42
N VAL A 343 -26.16 15.44 -49.17
CA VAL A 343 -24.99 14.58 -49.42
C VAL A 343 -24.89 14.35 -50.92
N MET A 344 -23.73 14.63 -51.51
CA MET A 344 -23.46 14.41 -52.95
C MET A 344 -24.53 15.04 -53.89
N GLY A 345 -25.08 16.19 -53.50
CA GLY A 345 -26.14 16.89 -54.26
C GLY A 345 -27.55 16.33 -54.09
N ALA A 346 -27.74 15.27 -53.29
CA ALA A 346 -29.04 14.74 -52.91
C ALA A 346 -29.45 15.23 -51.52
N ARG A 347 -30.70 15.69 -51.38
CA ARG A 347 -31.30 16.00 -50.08
C ARG A 347 -31.78 14.70 -49.43
N ILE A 348 -31.10 14.26 -48.39
CA ILE A 348 -31.40 13.06 -47.61
C ILE A 348 -32.32 13.41 -46.45
N ASN A 349 -33.50 12.79 -46.39
CA ASN A 349 -34.44 12.86 -45.28
C ASN A 349 -34.79 11.46 -44.78
N GLY A 350 -34.91 11.27 -43.47
CA GLY A 350 -35.28 9.98 -42.90
C GLY A 350 -35.22 9.94 -41.38
N SER A 351 -35.27 8.73 -40.83
CA SER A 351 -35.08 8.48 -39.40
C SER A 351 -33.94 7.51 -39.18
N GLN A 352 -33.29 7.65 -38.02
CA GLN A 352 -32.28 6.72 -37.55
C GLN A 352 -32.53 6.33 -36.09
N CYS A 353 -32.11 5.13 -35.74
CA CYS A 353 -32.11 4.60 -34.39
C CYS A 353 -30.73 4.02 -34.09
N THR A 354 -30.09 4.53 -33.05
CA THR A 354 -28.77 4.12 -32.61
C THR A 354 -28.90 3.38 -31.28
N THR A 355 -28.47 2.12 -31.25
CA THR A 355 -28.33 1.34 -30.02
C THR A 355 -26.86 1.29 -29.64
N THR A 356 -26.49 1.67 -28.41
CA THR A 356 -25.11 1.62 -27.93
C THR A 356 -25.00 0.81 -26.65
N ASN A 357 -23.94 0.03 -26.53
CA ASN A 357 -23.55 -0.69 -25.33
C ASN A 357 -22.17 -0.18 -24.87
N VAL A 358 -22.11 0.35 -23.66
CA VAL A 358 -20.89 0.80 -23.00
C VAL A 358 -20.41 -0.33 -22.10
N SER A 359 -19.14 -0.68 -22.21
CA SER A 359 -18.47 -1.69 -21.40
C SER A 359 -17.07 -1.21 -21.01
N VAL A 360 -16.41 -2.03 -20.21
CA VAL A 360 -15.06 -1.80 -19.70
C VAL A 360 -14.22 -3.05 -19.94
N ASP A 361 -12.94 -2.82 -20.27
CA ASP A 361 -11.89 -3.81 -20.47
C ASP A 361 -10.64 -3.35 -19.69
N VAL A 362 -10.18 -4.13 -18.73
CA VAL A 362 -9.02 -3.80 -17.89
C VAL A 362 -7.75 -4.25 -18.61
N ARG A 363 -6.76 -3.37 -18.68
CA ARG A 363 -5.52 -3.61 -19.41
C ARG A 363 -4.32 -3.70 -18.46
N PRO A 364 -3.34 -4.58 -18.72
CA PRO A 364 -2.15 -4.71 -17.88
C PRO A 364 -1.35 -3.40 -17.81
N SER A 365 -0.99 -2.99 -16.60
CA SER A 365 -0.19 -1.78 -16.35
C SER A 365 0.42 -1.82 -14.94
N GLY A 366 1.72 -1.54 -14.82
CA GLY A 366 2.48 -1.68 -13.56
C GLY A 366 2.56 -0.42 -12.71
N ASP A 367 2.28 0.75 -13.29
CA ASP A 367 2.49 2.09 -12.70
C ASP A 367 1.20 2.89 -12.51
N LYS A 368 0.11 2.45 -13.13
CA LYS A 368 -1.23 3.06 -13.09
C LYS A 368 -2.29 2.01 -13.35
N ALA A 369 -3.50 2.21 -12.86
CA ALA A 369 -4.64 1.41 -13.32
C ALA A 369 -5.01 1.87 -14.74
N TYR A 370 -5.02 0.94 -15.70
CA TYR A 370 -5.40 1.17 -17.09
C TYR A 370 -6.72 0.45 -17.39
N ILE A 371 -7.73 1.26 -17.72
CA ILE A 371 -9.08 0.84 -18.05
C ILE A 371 -9.41 1.36 -19.45
N ALA A 372 -9.76 0.48 -20.38
CA ALA A 372 -10.33 0.84 -21.68
C ALA A 372 -11.85 0.90 -21.58
N LEU A 373 -12.43 2.08 -21.80
CA LEU A 373 -13.87 2.25 -21.95
C LEU A 373 -14.22 1.93 -23.41
N THR A 374 -15.05 0.92 -23.61
CA THR A 374 -15.49 0.49 -24.95
C THR A 374 -16.95 0.84 -25.17
N VAL A 375 -17.27 1.32 -26.37
CA VAL A 375 -18.62 1.65 -26.80
C VAL A 375 -18.89 0.99 -28.14
N ASP A 376 -19.72 -0.05 -28.12
CA ASP A 376 -20.18 -0.73 -29.33
C ASP A 376 -21.56 -0.21 -29.71
N GLY A 377 -21.71 0.21 -30.97
CA GLY A 377 -22.93 0.82 -31.46
C GLY A 377 -23.44 0.22 -32.76
N THR A 378 -24.76 0.18 -32.90
CA THR A 378 -25.46 -0.15 -34.14
C THR A 378 -26.41 0.97 -34.50
N VAL A 379 -26.21 1.57 -35.68
CA VAL A 379 -27.08 2.59 -36.26
C VAL A 379 -27.93 1.94 -37.36
N ARG A 380 -29.25 2.00 -37.19
CA ARG A 380 -30.22 1.62 -38.22
C ARG A 380 -30.85 2.87 -38.78
N ALA A 381 -30.76 3.08 -40.09
CA ALA A 381 -31.30 4.26 -40.76
C ALA A 381 -32.27 3.86 -41.87
N ASN A 382 -33.34 4.62 -42.02
CA ASN A 382 -34.23 4.55 -43.18
C ASN A 382 -34.33 5.94 -43.78
N THR A 383 -33.77 6.11 -44.97
CA THR A 383 -33.63 7.44 -45.58
C THR A 383 -34.05 7.45 -47.05
N SER A 384 -34.38 8.64 -47.51
CA SER A 384 -34.69 8.93 -48.91
C SER A 384 -33.82 10.09 -49.38
N GLY A 385 -33.06 9.88 -50.45
CA GLY A 385 -32.23 10.90 -51.09
C GLY A 385 -32.94 11.44 -52.33
N THR A 386 -33.25 12.74 -52.35
CA THR A 386 -33.90 13.39 -53.49
C THR A 386 -32.95 14.30 -54.25
N THR A 387 -32.86 14.11 -55.57
CA THR A 387 -32.16 14.98 -56.53
C THR A 387 -33.17 15.64 -57.47
N GLN A 388 -32.70 16.40 -58.47
CA GLN A 388 -33.60 16.94 -59.49
C GLN A 388 -34.25 15.83 -60.34
N ASP A 389 -33.55 14.71 -60.54
CA ASP A 389 -33.95 13.67 -61.50
C ASP A 389 -34.63 12.46 -60.86
N ALA A 390 -34.27 12.12 -59.61
CA ALA A 390 -34.77 10.95 -58.91
C ALA A 390 -34.78 11.08 -57.38
N THR A 391 -35.70 10.35 -56.74
CA THR A 391 -35.71 10.05 -55.31
C THR A 391 -35.34 8.58 -55.10
N VAL A 392 -34.28 8.32 -54.35
CA VAL A 392 -33.82 6.95 -54.04
C VAL A 392 -34.08 6.66 -52.56
N PHE A 393 -34.61 5.47 -52.27
CA PHE A 393 -34.84 4.98 -50.92
C PHE A 393 -33.73 4.02 -50.51
N SER A 394 -33.25 4.19 -49.28
CA SER A 394 -32.17 3.38 -48.73
C SER A 394 -32.43 2.99 -47.28
N THR A 395 -31.88 1.83 -46.91
CA THR A 395 -31.77 1.38 -45.53
C THR A 395 -30.29 1.25 -45.19
N GLY A 396 -29.93 1.64 -43.97
CA GLY A 396 -28.56 1.63 -43.47
C GLY A 396 -28.45 0.74 -42.24
N TYR A 397 -27.44 -0.11 -42.21
CA TYR A 397 -27.03 -0.88 -41.04
C TYR A 397 -25.54 -0.64 -40.80
N HIS A 398 -25.23 0.24 -39.85
CA HIS A 398 -23.86 0.65 -39.56
C HIS A 398 -23.46 0.21 -38.16
N ASN A 399 -22.27 -0.33 -38.03
CA ASN A 399 -21.69 -0.68 -36.74
C ASN A 399 -20.51 0.25 -36.45
N PHE A 400 -20.35 0.68 -35.22
CA PHE A 400 -19.14 1.37 -34.79
C PHE A 400 -18.63 0.79 -33.48
N HIS A 401 -17.32 0.88 -33.30
CA HIS A 401 -16.62 0.56 -32.07
C HIS A 401 -15.78 1.78 -31.69
N ALA A 402 -16.02 2.33 -30.51
CA ALA A 402 -15.22 3.39 -29.96
C ALA A 402 -14.51 2.92 -28.69
N GLU A 403 -13.25 3.33 -28.54
CA GLU A 403 -12.44 3.05 -27.37
C GLU A 403 -11.87 4.34 -26.81
N LYS A 404 -11.83 4.48 -25.48
CA LYS A 404 -11.14 5.57 -24.78
C LYS A 404 -10.34 4.98 -23.62
N ALA A 405 -9.01 5.15 -23.66
CA ALA A 405 -8.16 4.72 -22.55
C ALA A 405 -8.27 5.69 -21.36
N ILE A 406 -8.46 5.14 -20.17
CA ILE A 406 -8.55 5.81 -18.88
C ILE A 406 -7.38 5.34 -18.01
N PHE A 407 -6.72 6.28 -17.36
CA PHE A 407 -5.61 6.01 -16.45
C PHE A 407 -5.85 6.64 -15.08
N MET A 408 -5.49 5.92 -14.02
CA MET A 408 -5.54 6.40 -12.65
C MET A 408 -4.24 6.09 -11.91
N ASP A 409 -3.63 7.13 -11.34
CA ASP A 409 -2.35 7.09 -10.61
C ASP A 409 -2.49 7.35 -9.10
N GLY A 410 -3.73 7.46 -8.61
CA GLY A 410 -4.05 7.78 -7.22
C GLY A 410 -4.41 9.23 -6.96
N HIS A 411 -4.02 10.14 -7.83
CA HIS A 411 -4.27 11.57 -7.66
C HIS A 411 -5.31 12.07 -8.64
N LYS A 412 -5.20 11.62 -9.91
CA LYS A 412 -6.07 12.10 -10.96
C LYS A 412 -6.42 10.99 -11.95
N ILE A 413 -7.71 10.93 -12.28
CA ILE A 413 -8.22 10.21 -13.44
C ILE A 413 -7.91 11.04 -14.67
N THR A 414 -7.15 10.45 -15.59
CA THR A 414 -6.81 11.02 -16.90
C THR A 414 -7.31 10.11 -18.02
N SER A 415 -7.40 10.63 -19.24
CA SER A 415 -7.83 9.83 -20.39
C SER A 415 -7.17 10.28 -21.69
N SER A 416 -7.04 9.35 -22.63
CA SER A 416 -6.63 9.62 -24.01
C SER A 416 -7.82 10.09 -24.85
N PRO A 417 -7.62 10.73 -26.02
CA PRO A 417 -8.71 10.96 -26.99
C PRO A 417 -9.37 9.65 -27.43
N ALA A 418 -10.67 9.69 -27.71
CA ALA A 418 -11.39 8.52 -28.19
C ALA A 418 -10.96 8.12 -29.61
N THR A 419 -10.79 6.81 -29.84
CA THR A 419 -10.60 6.23 -31.18
C THR A 419 -11.88 5.57 -31.64
N VAL A 420 -12.31 5.80 -32.89
CA VAL A 420 -13.57 5.25 -33.42
C VAL A 420 -13.34 4.53 -34.76
N GLY A 421 -13.64 3.24 -34.77
CA GLY A 421 -13.77 2.41 -35.96
C GLY A 421 -15.23 2.32 -36.40
N VAL A 422 -15.50 2.41 -37.71
CA VAL A 422 -16.86 2.35 -38.26
C VAL A 422 -16.90 1.41 -39.46
N SER A 423 -17.91 0.54 -39.48
CA SER A 423 -18.27 -0.30 -40.61
C SER A 423 -19.67 0.09 -41.09
N ALA A 424 -19.74 0.75 -42.24
CA ALA A 424 -20.98 1.26 -42.80
C ALA A 424 -21.49 0.35 -43.93
N ASN A 425 -22.78 0.03 -43.90
CA ASN A 425 -23.45 -0.71 -44.97
C ASN A 425 -24.79 -0.05 -45.32
N THR A 426 -24.84 0.62 -46.46
CA THR A 426 -26.05 1.21 -47.05
C THR A 426 -26.56 0.34 -48.19
N GLN A 427 -27.85 -0.01 -48.15
CA GLN A 427 -28.54 -0.72 -49.20
C GLN A 427 -29.62 0.17 -49.83
N PHE A 428 -29.50 0.39 -51.14
CA PHE A 428 -30.52 1.07 -51.93
C PHE A 428 -31.51 0.02 -52.46
N TYR A 429 -32.80 0.18 -52.15
CA TYR A 429 -33.81 -0.85 -52.44
C TYR A 429 -34.92 -0.38 -53.37
N ALA A 430 -35.08 0.93 -53.56
CA ALA A 430 -36.07 1.48 -54.49
C ALA A 430 -35.64 2.85 -55.00
N ALA A 431 -36.10 3.21 -56.20
CA ALA A 431 -35.98 4.55 -56.75
C ALA A 431 -37.32 4.99 -57.35
N ARG A 432 -37.58 6.30 -57.36
CA ARG A 432 -38.70 6.96 -58.03
C ARG A 432 -38.14 8.08 -58.89
N THR A 433 -38.65 8.24 -60.10
CA THR A 433 -38.25 9.29 -61.04
C THR A 433 -39.48 10.09 -61.48
N ARG A 434 -39.28 11.20 -62.20
CA ARG A 434 -40.41 11.95 -62.80
C ARG A 434 -41.21 11.12 -63.82
N LEU A 435 -40.64 10.01 -64.31
CA LEU A 435 -41.25 9.11 -65.29
C LEU A 435 -41.92 7.88 -64.66
N SER A 436 -41.93 7.75 -63.32
CA SER A 436 -42.49 6.59 -62.59
C SER A 436 -43.98 6.31 -62.90
N GLY A 437 -44.73 7.28 -63.43
CA GLY A 437 -46.13 7.11 -63.86
C GLY A 437 -46.33 6.77 -65.35
N VAL A 438 -45.25 6.65 -66.14
CA VAL A 438 -45.30 6.43 -67.60
C VAL A 438 -45.15 4.93 -67.91
N PRO A 439 -46.13 4.28 -68.57
CA PRO A 439 -46.05 2.86 -68.93
C PRO A 439 -44.79 2.53 -69.75
N LEU A 440 -44.17 1.38 -69.48
CA LEU A 440 -42.92 0.86 -70.09
C LEU A 440 -41.64 1.65 -69.75
N PHE A 441 -41.68 2.99 -69.69
CA PHE A 441 -40.49 3.82 -69.45
C PHE A 441 -40.19 4.09 -67.98
N GLY A 442 -41.21 4.12 -67.10
CA GLY A 442 -41.02 4.38 -65.68
C GLY A 442 -40.13 3.36 -64.98
N ARG A 443 -40.35 2.06 -65.24
CA ARG A 443 -39.55 0.96 -64.65
C ARG A 443 -38.08 0.97 -65.09
N ILE A 444 -37.81 1.41 -66.32
CA ILE A 444 -36.43 1.50 -66.85
C ILE A 444 -35.71 2.67 -66.19
N ALA A 445 -36.36 3.84 -66.12
CA ALA A 445 -35.79 5.01 -65.45
C ALA A 445 -35.54 4.77 -63.95
N GLU A 446 -36.44 4.05 -63.26
CA GLU A 446 -36.24 3.60 -61.88
C GLU A 446 -35.08 2.61 -61.73
N GLY A 447 -34.95 1.66 -62.66
CA GLY A 447 -33.83 0.70 -62.69
C GLY A 447 -32.47 1.38 -62.87
N ILE A 448 -32.36 2.33 -63.81
CA ILE A 448 -31.13 3.11 -64.04
C ILE A 448 -30.79 3.97 -62.81
N ALA A 449 -31.79 4.65 -62.22
CA ALA A 449 -31.57 5.45 -61.01
C ALA A 449 -31.12 4.59 -59.82
N LEU A 450 -31.65 3.36 -59.70
CA LEU A 450 -31.23 2.40 -58.68
C LEU A 450 -29.81 1.88 -58.92
N ASP A 451 -29.45 1.53 -60.16
CA ASP A 451 -28.10 1.06 -60.53
C ASP A 451 -27.03 2.13 -60.29
N VAL A 452 -27.31 3.38 -60.68
CA VAL A 452 -26.44 4.53 -60.38
C VAL A 452 -26.28 4.74 -58.87
N ALA A 453 -27.35 4.56 -58.09
CA ALA A 453 -27.26 4.65 -56.63
C ALA A 453 -26.45 3.48 -56.03
N GLN A 454 -26.63 2.26 -56.55
CA GLN A 454 -25.84 1.09 -56.15
C GLN A 454 -24.35 1.27 -56.47
N GLY A 455 -24.00 1.84 -57.62
CA GLY A 455 -22.63 2.20 -57.97
C GLY A 455 -21.98 3.22 -57.03
N LYS A 456 -22.78 4.04 -56.33
CA LYS A 456 -22.31 5.03 -55.34
C LYS A 456 -22.29 4.51 -53.89
N ALA A 457 -22.62 3.24 -53.66
CA ALA A 457 -22.68 2.68 -52.30
C ALA A 457 -21.34 2.80 -51.55
N GLY A 458 -20.20 2.64 -52.23
CA GLY A 458 -18.88 2.81 -51.63
C GLY A 458 -18.63 4.21 -51.07
N GLU A 459 -18.95 5.24 -51.87
CA GLU A 459 -18.84 6.64 -51.45
C GLU A 459 -19.81 6.97 -50.30
N ALA A 460 -21.06 6.49 -50.39
CA ALA A 460 -22.08 6.69 -49.36
C ALA A 460 -21.67 6.05 -48.03
N ASN A 461 -21.08 4.85 -48.07
CA ASN A 461 -20.54 4.17 -46.89
C ASN A 461 -19.36 4.95 -46.30
N ALA A 462 -18.44 5.45 -47.13
CA ALA A 462 -17.29 6.24 -46.66
C ALA A 462 -17.72 7.57 -45.99
N TYR A 463 -18.67 8.28 -46.59
CA TYR A 463 -19.26 9.49 -46.01
C TYR A 463 -19.94 9.19 -44.67
N THR A 464 -20.79 8.15 -44.63
CA THR A 464 -21.48 7.73 -43.40
C THR A 464 -20.50 7.32 -42.31
N ALA A 465 -19.43 6.62 -42.67
CA ALA A 465 -18.37 6.24 -41.73
C ALA A 465 -17.62 7.45 -41.16
N SER A 466 -17.36 8.48 -41.98
CA SER A 466 -16.79 9.75 -41.49
C SER A 466 -17.75 10.46 -40.55
N GLN A 467 -19.02 10.61 -40.96
CA GLN A 467 -20.03 11.28 -40.14
C GLN A 467 -20.19 10.62 -38.76
N ILE A 468 -20.33 9.30 -38.71
CA ILE A 468 -20.42 8.58 -37.43
C ILE A 468 -19.16 8.78 -36.59
N ARG A 469 -17.97 8.80 -37.20
CA ARG A 469 -16.70 9.06 -36.49
C ARG A 469 -16.66 10.46 -35.88
N ASP A 470 -17.07 11.46 -36.66
CA ASP A 470 -17.04 12.88 -36.29
C ASP A 470 -18.12 13.22 -35.24
N GLU A 471 -19.18 12.42 -35.15
CA GLU A 471 -20.22 12.54 -34.10
C GLU A 471 -19.85 11.77 -32.82
N VAL A 472 -19.40 10.52 -32.94
CA VAL A 472 -19.19 9.62 -31.79
C VAL A 472 -17.95 9.99 -30.98
N GLY A 473 -16.82 10.26 -31.63
CA GLY A 473 -15.54 10.52 -30.94
C GLY A 473 -15.62 11.73 -30.01
N PRO A 474 -15.94 12.94 -30.52
CA PRO A 474 -16.07 14.14 -29.71
C PRO A 474 -17.15 14.04 -28.62
N ARG A 475 -18.28 13.36 -28.90
CA ARG A 475 -19.33 13.14 -27.90
C ARG A 475 -18.85 12.26 -26.75
N LEU A 476 -18.16 11.15 -27.06
CA LEU A 476 -17.57 10.28 -26.04
C LEU A 476 -16.53 11.03 -25.20
N ASP A 477 -15.66 11.80 -25.85
CA ASP A 477 -14.66 12.61 -25.14
C ASP A 477 -15.30 13.62 -24.19
N SER A 478 -16.32 14.36 -24.64
CA SER A 478 -17.01 15.36 -23.83
C SER A 478 -17.79 14.74 -22.66
N GLU A 479 -18.55 13.66 -22.90
CA GLU A 479 -19.33 12.98 -21.85
C GLU A 479 -18.39 12.36 -20.80
N ALA A 480 -17.30 11.72 -21.23
CA ALA A 480 -16.33 11.10 -20.34
C ALA A 480 -15.56 12.14 -19.51
N GLN A 481 -15.09 13.24 -20.14
CA GLN A 481 -14.33 14.29 -19.45
C GLN A 481 -15.15 14.92 -18.31
N SER A 482 -16.42 15.24 -18.56
CA SER A 482 -17.31 15.79 -17.53
C SER A 482 -17.47 14.84 -16.33
N LYS A 483 -17.63 13.54 -16.59
CA LYS A 483 -17.72 12.52 -15.53
C LYS A 483 -16.40 12.38 -14.77
N PHE A 484 -15.26 12.42 -15.44
CA PHE A 484 -13.94 12.31 -14.79
C PHE A 484 -13.59 13.54 -13.97
N ASP A 485 -13.95 14.74 -14.42
CA ASP A 485 -13.73 15.97 -13.63
C ASP A 485 -14.55 15.94 -12.33
N LYS A 486 -15.80 15.48 -12.40
CA LYS A 486 -16.62 15.25 -11.20
C LYS A 486 -16.01 14.17 -10.30
N ALA A 487 -15.58 13.05 -10.87
CA ALA A 487 -14.96 11.96 -10.10
C ALA A 487 -13.66 12.40 -9.42
N ASN A 488 -12.81 13.19 -10.09
CA ASN A 488 -11.60 13.78 -9.53
C ASN A 488 -11.92 14.71 -8.35
N MET A 489 -12.94 15.57 -8.50
CA MET A 489 -13.38 16.45 -7.44
C MET A 489 -13.94 15.68 -6.23
N GLU A 490 -14.75 14.64 -6.47
CA GLU A 490 -15.30 13.80 -5.40
C GLU A 490 -14.20 13.00 -4.69
N LEU A 491 -13.23 12.45 -5.43
CA LEU A 491 -12.09 11.77 -4.86
C LEU A 491 -11.30 12.69 -3.92
N GLU A 492 -10.97 13.90 -4.39
CA GLU A 492 -10.21 14.86 -3.61
C GLU A 492 -10.99 15.35 -2.38
N THR A 493 -12.28 15.65 -2.52
CA THR A 493 -13.08 16.25 -1.43
C THR A 493 -13.67 15.24 -0.46
N ARG A 494 -13.98 14.01 -0.89
CA ARG A 494 -14.66 13.00 -0.06
C ARG A 494 -13.75 11.89 0.44
N VAL A 495 -12.61 11.67 -0.22
CA VAL A 495 -11.67 10.61 0.17
C VAL A 495 -10.37 11.24 0.69
N TRP A 496 -9.66 11.99 -0.15
CA TRP A 496 -8.33 12.50 0.21
C TRP A 496 -8.37 13.65 1.22
N GLY A 497 -9.30 14.58 1.10
CA GLY A 497 -9.49 15.68 2.05
C GLY A 497 -9.66 15.20 3.50
N PRO A 498 -10.66 14.35 3.79
CA PRO A 498 -10.86 13.78 5.12
C PRO A 498 -9.66 13.01 5.65
N LEU A 499 -8.96 12.25 4.80
CA LEU A 499 -7.75 11.52 5.19
C LEU A 499 -6.63 12.47 5.59
N ARG A 500 -6.37 13.54 4.81
CA ARG A 500 -5.36 14.56 5.18
C ARG A 500 -5.72 15.29 6.48
N GLU A 501 -6.98 15.68 6.62
CA GLU A 501 -7.47 16.38 7.82
C GLU A 501 -7.37 15.53 9.10
N GLN A 502 -7.34 14.20 8.98
CA GLN A 502 -7.20 13.28 10.11
C GLN A 502 -5.79 12.69 10.25
N GLY A 503 -4.82 13.13 9.44
CA GLY A 503 -3.46 12.57 9.47
C GLY A 503 -3.38 11.12 9.00
N MET A 504 -4.33 10.69 8.17
CA MET A 504 -4.45 9.33 7.62
C MET A 504 -4.23 9.28 6.11
N TYR A 505 -3.68 10.35 5.52
CA TYR A 505 -3.32 10.33 4.11
C TYR A 505 -2.13 9.38 3.89
N PRO A 506 -2.20 8.46 2.91
CA PRO A 506 -1.13 7.51 2.69
C PRO A 506 0.21 8.19 2.39
N ASP A 507 1.30 7.68 2.97
CA ASP A 507 2.66 8.15 2.70
C ASP A 507 3.18 7.64 1.34
N THR A 508 2.66 6.49 0.88
CA THR A 508 2.90 5.97 -0.46
C THR A 508 1.68 5.24 -1.00
N MET A 509 1.52 5.28 -2.32
CA MET A 509 0.45 4.61 -3.06
C MET A 509 1.00 4.05 -4.36
N ASN A 510 0.48 2.89 -4.76
CA ASN A 510 0.73 2.29 -6.06
C ASN A 510 -0.59 1.82 -6.66
N TRP A 511 -0.79 2.20 -7.90
CA TRP A 511 -1.93 1.79 -8.71
C TRP A 511 -1.41 0.91 -9.84
N SER A 512 -2.12 -0.17 -10.12
CA SER A 512 -1.78 -1.08 -11.20
C SER A 512 -3.01 -1.81 -11.70
N SER A 513 -2.87 -2.51 -12.81
CA SER A 513 -3.92 -3.38 -13.35
C SER A 513 -3.32 -4.59 -14.06
N THR A 514 -4.08 -5.68 -14.09
CA THR A 514 -3.82 -6.88 -14.90
C THR A 514 -4.72 -6.86 -16.14
N ASP A 515 -4.93 -8.02 -16.75
CA ASP A 515 -5.94 -8.26 -17.78
C ASP A 515 -7.37 -8.42 -17.22
N SER A 516 -7.54 -8.49 -15.90
CA SER A 516 -8.83 -8.78 -15.25
C SER A 516 -9.16 -7.89 -14.07
N ASP A 517 -8.16 -7.26 -13.44
CA ASP A 517 -8.32 -6.60 -12.15
C ASP A 517 -7.54 -5.29 -12.09
N THR A 518 -8.09 -4.34 -11.34
CA THR A 518 -7.39 -3.13 -10.94
C THR A 518 -6.98 -3.25 -9.47
N SER A 519 -5.79 -2.79 -9.11
CA SER A 519 -5.28 -2.87 -7.75
C SER A 519 -4.74 -1.53 -7.25
N ILE A 520 -5.07 -1.25 -6.00
CA ILE A 520 -4.58 -0.11 -5.22
C ILE A 520 -3.85 -0.69 -4.03
N ARG A 521 -2.59 -0.30 -3.85
CA ARG A 521 -1.82 -0.59 -2.65
C ARG A 521 -1.39 0.72 -2.03
N SER A 522 -1.60 0.88 -0.73
CA SER A 522 -1.22 2.11 -0.03
C SER A 522 -0.65 1.81 1.34
N ARG A 523 0.19 2.73 1.83
CA ARG A 523 0.82 2.65 3.13
C ARG A 523 0.47 3.88 3.95
N LEU A 524 0.15 3.66 5.21
CA LEU A 524 0.12 4.69 6.25
C LEU A 524 1.19 4.36 7.29
N MET A 525 2.28 5.12 7.30
CA MET A 525 3.42 4.91 8.18
C MET A 525 4.24 6.20 8.35
N GLU A 526 4.64 6.53 9.57
CA GLU A 526 5.62 7.59 9.87
C GLU A 526 7.06 7.06 9.93
N SER A 527 8.01 7.97 10.16
CA SER A 527 9.43 7.64 10.24
C SER A 527 9.82 6.73 11.41
N ASP A 528 9.02 6.64 12.47
CA ASP A 528 9.22 5.83 13.67
C ASP A 528 8.23 4.66 13.78
N GLU A 529 7.24 4.60 12.90
CA GLU A 529 6.27 3.51 12.79
C GLU A 529 6.75 2.40 11.84
N LEU A 530 6.06 1.26 11.88
CA LEU A 530 6.18 0.16 10.91
C LEU A 530 4.89 0.02 10.10
N GLY A 531 5.03 -0.52 8.90
CA GLY A 531 3.97 -0.75 7.91
C GLY A 531 3.53 -2.20 7.83
N GLY A 532 3.04 -2.59 6.66
CA GLY A 532 2.56 -3.94 6.41
C GLY A 532 3.68 -4.95 6.18
N ALA A 533 3.36 -6.23 6.41
CA ALA A 533 4.21 -7.35 6.04
C ALA A 533 3.83 -7.92 4.66
N SER A 534 4.80 -8.53 3.97
CA SER A 534 4.61 -9.25 2.70
C SER A 534 5.06 -10.71 2.84
N PRO A 535 4.41 -11.64 2.11
CA PRO A 535 3.28 -11.43 1.21
C PRO A 535 1.95 -11.20 1.94
N ALA A 536 1.11 -10.30 1.42
CA ALA A 536 -0.29 -10.29 1.82
C ALA A 536 -0.94 -11.65 1.45
N PRO A 537 -1.93 -12.15 2.22
CA PRO A 537 -2.59 -13.43 1.95
C PRO A 537 -3.08 -13.50 0.51
N ASN A 538 -2.75 -14.60 -0.18
CA ASN A 538 -3.14 -14.83 -1.55
C ASN A 538 -4.61 -15.27 -1.61
N ILE A 539 -5.51 -14.30 -1.71
CA ILE A 539 -6.95 -14.52 -1.72
C ILE A 539 -7.49 -14.25 -3.11
N THR A 540 -8.16 -15.25 -3.68
CA THR A 540 -8.85 -15.10 -4.96
C THR A 540 -10.00 -14.09 -4.84
N ILE A 541 -9.94 -13.06 -5.70
CA ILE A 541 -11.01 -12.07 -5.84
C ILE A 541 -12.23 -12.68 -6.57
N PRO A 542 -13.48 -12.34 -6.19
CA PRO A 542 -14.65 -12.71 -6.99
C PRO A 542 -14.61 -12.04 -8.38
N ALA A 543 -15.00 -12.77 -9.43
CA ALA A 543 -14.97 -12.29 -10.82
C ALA A 543 -15.75 -10.97 -11.06
N ASP A 544 -16.77 -10.70 -10.26
CA ASP A 544 -17.64 -9.53 -10.28
C ASP A 544 -17.67 -8.80 -8.92
N GLY A 545 -16.55 -8.83 -8.20
CA GLY A 545 -16.46 -8.31 -6.84
C GLY A 545 -15.23 -7.46 -6.55
N ILE A 546 -15.01 -7.27 -5.25
CA ILE A 546 -13.94 -6.48 -4.67
C ILE A 546 -13.28 -7.27 -3.53
N LEU A 547 -11.97 -7.15 -3.40
CA LEU A 547 -11.19 -7.64 -2.28
C LEU A 547 -10.50 -6.47 -1.58
N ILE A 548 -10.75 -6.31 -0.28
CA ILE A 548 -10.10 -5.31 0.57
C ILE A 548 -9.27 -6.06 1.60
N GLN A 549 -7.98 -5.77 1.68
CA GLN A 549 -7.06 -6.34 2.67
C GLN A 549 -6.48 -5.20 3.51
N VAL A 550 -6.64 -5.30 4.82
CA VAL A 550 -6.20 -4.31 5.80
C VAL A 550 -5.22 -4.98 6.75
N HIS A 551 -3.98 -4.52 6.78
CA HIS A 551 -2.99 -5.01 7.73
C HIS A 551 -3.21 -4.37 9.11
N GLU A 552 -2.88 -5.08 10.17
CA GLU A 552 -3.00 -4.62 11.56
C GLU A 552 -2.25 -3.32 11.84
N SER A 553 -1.12 -3.09 11.18
CA SER A 553 -0.39 -1.83 11.26
C SER A 553 -1.22 -0.65 10.76
N LEU A 554 -2.06 -0.82 9.72
CA LEU A 554 -2.94 0.27 9.26
C LEU A 554 -3.93 0.64 10.36
N MET A 555 -4.53 -0.36 11.02
CA MET A 555 -5.50 -0.13 12.09
C MET A 555 -4.84 0.51 13.31
N SER A 556 -3.66 0.03 13.71
CA SER A 556 -2.90 0.55 14.84
C SER A 556 -2.36 1.96 14.60
N ASN A 557 -1.72 2.22 13.45
CA ASN A 557 -1.22 3.54 13.08
C ASN A 557 -2.37 4.55 12.93
N SER A 558 -3.54 4.11 12.43
CA SER A 558 -4.75 4.96 12.38
C SER A 558 -5.28 5.28 13.78
N ALA A 559 -5.26 4.30 14.70
CA ALA A 559 -5.73 4.51 16.07
C ALA A 559 -4.88 5.54 16.82
N ASP A 560 -3.57 5.62 16.54
CA ASP A 560 -2.70 6.66 17.10
C ASP A 560 -3.13 8.07 16.72
N ARG A 561 -3.72 8.26 15.53
CA ARG A 561 -4.22 9.57 15.06
C ARG A 561 -5.53 10.01 15.70
N PHE A 562 -6.16 9.14 16.49
CA PHE A 562 -7.27 9.56 17.36
C PHE A 562 -6.78 10.21 18.66
N GLU A 563 -5.46 10.16 18.91
CA GLU A 563 -4.80 10.86 20.02
C GLU A 563 -5.38 10.49 21.39
N PHE A 564 -5.76 9.23 21.61
CA PHE A 564 -6.25 8.80 22.92
C PHE A 564 -5.15 8.68 23.97
N ALA A 565 -3.88 8.61 23.55
CA ALA A 565 -2.74 8.38 24.43
C ALA A 565 -2.69 9.38 25.60
N GLY A 566 -2.68 8.86 26.83
CA GLY A 566 -2.62 9.64 28.06
C GLY A 566 -3.88 10.45 28.40
N LYS A 567 -4.96 10.35 27.60
CA LYS A 567 -6.21 11.06 27.87
C LYS A 567 -7.02 10.35 28.94
N THR A 568 -7.72 11.14 29.74
CA THR A 568 -8.78 10.67 30.64
C THR A 568 -10.10 11.17 30.10
N MET A 569 -11.01 10.26 29.75
CA MET A 569 -12.25 10.58 29.05
C MET A 569 -13.40 9.71 29.55
N LYS A 570 -14.62 10.23 29.52
CA LYS A 570 -15.81 9.40 29.75
C LYS A 570 -16.06 8.47 28.57
N GLU A 571 -16.65 7.30 28.82
CA GLU A 571 -17.01 6.36 27.75
C GLU A 571 -17.91 7.01 26.69
N SER A 572 -18.86 7.85 27.10
CA SER A 572 -19.72 8.62 26.19
C SER A 572 -18.94 9.58 25.30
N GLU A 573 -17.89 10.23 25.81
CA GLU A 573 -17.00 11.10 25.05
C GLU A 573 -16.15 10.30 24.05
N VAL A 574 -15.64 9.13 24.46
CA VAL A 574 -14.91 8.22 23.57
C VAL A 574 -15.81 7.80 22.41
N ARG A 575 -17.06 7.38 22.68
CA ARG A 575 -18.02 7.03 21.62
C ARG A 575 -18.28 8.20 20.68
N LYS A 576 -18.43 9.42 21.21
CA LYS A 576 -18.62 10.63 20.39
C LYS A 576 -17.43 10.89 19.47
N VAL A 577 -16.20 10.84 20.00
CA VAL A 577 -14.99 11.05 19.19
C VAL A 577 -14.86 9.98 18.12
N LEU A 578 -15.05 8.71 18.46
CA LEU A 578 -15.01 7.62 17.48
C LEU A 578 -16.09 7.81 16.40
N LYS A 579 -17.31 8.16 16.78
CA LYS A 579 -18.41 8.42 15.84
C LYS A 579 -18.06 9.55 14.89
N GLU A 580 -17.58 10.68 15.39
CA GLU A 580 -17.21 11.84 14.58
C GLU A 580 -16.07 11.51 13.60
N ARG A 581 -14.99 10.88 14.10
CA ARG A 581 -13.82 10.51 13.30
C ARG A 581 -14.16 9.49 12.22
N LEU A 582 -14.81 8.38 12.60
CA LEU A 582 -15.20 7.32 11.67
C LEU A 582 -16.22 7.81 10.64
N SER A 583 -17.20 8.62 11.04
CA SER A 583 -18.20 9.15 10.09
C SER A 583 -17.56 10.02 9.02
N LYS A 584 -16.59 10.84 9.42
CA LYS A 584 -15.83 11.68 8.51
C LYS A 584 -14.92 10.87 7.59
N LEU A 585 -14.29 9.79 8.07
CA LEU A 585 -13.47 8.89 7.24
C LEU A 585 -14.31 8.10 6.23
N MET A 586 -15.48 7.60 6.66
CA MET A 586 -16.36 6.80 5.80
C MET A 586 -17.24 7.64 4.87
N GLY A 587 -17.25 8.98 5.02
CA GLY A 587 -18.12 9.88 4.28
C GLY A 587 -19.61 9.59 4.49
N LYS A 588 -19.97 8.99 5.63
CA LYS A 588 -21.34 8.64 6.02
C LYS A 588 -21.42 8.51 7.54
N ASP A 589 -22.60 8.74 8.11
CA ASP A 589 -22.80 8.55 9.54
C ASP A 589 -22.53 7.10 9.97
N VAL A 590 -21.63 6.95 10.93
CA VAL A 590 -21.32 5.69 11.59
C VAL A 590 -22.05 5.66 12.92
N ASP A 591 -22.84 4.61 13.13
CA ASP A 591 -23.50 4.39 14.40
C ASP A 591 -22.63 3.53 15.31
N ILE A 592 -22.33 4.07 16.49
CA ILE A 592 -21.63 3.36 17.57
C ILE A 592 -22.67 3.05 18.63
N PRO A 593 -22.99 1.77 18.86
CA PRO A 593 -24.06 1.39 19.78
C PRO A 593 -23.73 1.83 21.20
N ASP A 594 -24.77 2.17 21.97
CA ASP A 594 -24.63 2.36 23.40
C ASP A 594 -24.37 1.03 24.12
N PRO A 595 -23.69 1.05 25.28
CA PRO A 595 -23.46 -0.15 26.07
C PRO A 595 -24.77 -0.83 26.46
N VAL A 596 -24.77 -2.17 26.47
CA VAL A 596 -25.93 -2.96 26.91
C VAL A 596 -26.15 -2.76 28.41
N VAL A 597 -27.29 -2.21 28.79
CA VAL A 597 -27.71 -2.01 30.19
C VAL A 597 -28.69 -3.11 30.60
N PRO A 598 -28.42 -3.89 31.66
CA PRO A 598 -29.37 -4.89 32.17
C PRO A 598 -30.68 -4.27 32.64
N GLU A 599 -31.76 -5.04 32.58
CA GLU A 599 -33.08 -4.60 33.01
C GLU A 599 -33.09 -4.22 34.51
N GLY A 600 -33.48 -2.97 34.80
CA GLY A 600 -33.48 -2.41 36.16
C GLY A 600 -32.19 -1.71 36.61
N GLU A 601 -31.10 -1.76 35.83
CA GLU A 601 -29.88 -1.00 36.08
C GLU A 601 -29.89 0.37 35.37
N LYS A 602 -29.17 1.36 35.91
CA LYS A 602 -28.93 2.64 35.23
C LYS A 602 -27.69 2.55 34.34
N PRO A 603 -27.65 3.27 33.21
CA PRO A 603 -26.42 3.40 32.42
C PRO A 603 -25.32 3.99 33.29
N VAL A 604 -24.16 3.33 33.31
CA VAL A 604 -22.96 3.81 34.02
C VAL A 604 -22.01 4.37 32.98
N ASP A 605 -21.64 5.64 33.10
CA ASP A 605 -20.69 6.29 32.19
C ASP A 605 -19.33 6.40 32.88
N ASN A 606 -18.58 5.30 32.88
CA ASN A 606 -17.29 5.28 33.58
C ASN A 606 -16.27 6.20 32.89
N THR A 607 -15.26 6.60 33.66
CA THR A 607 -14.14 7.35 33.14
C THR A 607 -12.99 6.38 32.81
N LEU A 608 -12.56 6.38 31.55
CA LEU A 608 -11.41 5.62 31.07
C LEU A 608 -10.15 6.48 31.18
N VAL A 609 -9.08 5.89 31.70
CA VAL A 609 -7.74 6.50 31.75
C VAL A 609 -6.88 5.75 30.74
N PHE A 610 -6.72 6.29 29.54
CA PHE A 610 -5.92 5.65 28.50
C PHE A 610 -4.43 5.71 28.86
N ASP A 611 -3.71 4.63 28.58
CA ASP A 611 -2.26 4.61 28.73
C ASP A 611 -1.61 5.70 27.84
N SER A 612 -0.53 6.29 28.31
CA SER A 612 0.31 7.19 27.52
C SER A 612 1.03 6.49 26.38
N VAL A 613 1.20 5.17 26.47
CA VAL A 613 1.89 4.35 25.49
C VAL A 613 0.93 3.31 24.92
N ASP A 614 0.67 3.39 23.62
CA ASP A 614 -0.06 2.39 22.84
C ASP A 614 -1.44 2.02 23.40
N PRO A 615 -2.33 3.01 23.63
CA PRO A 615 -3.63 2.78 24.26
C PRO A 615 -4.52 1.83 23.45
N ILE A 616 -4.40 1.79 22.13
CA ILE A 616 -5.24 0.98 21.24
C ILE A 616 -4.38 0.29 20.19
N ARG A 617 -4.41 -1.05 20.14
CA ARG A 617 -3.72 -1.85 19.13
C ARG A 617 -4.63 -2.92 18.56
N PHE A 618 -4.27 -3.39 17.37
CA PHE A 618 -4.95 -4.48 16.69
C PHE A 618 -3.94 -5.56 16.34
N GLN A 619 -4.36 -6.82 16.42
CA GLN A 619 -3.64 -7.95 15.85
C GLN A 619 -4.61 -8.81 15.03
N ALA A 620 -4.22 -9.26 13.84
CA ALA A 620 -5.07 -10.08 12.96
C ALA A 620 -4.44 -11.45 12.70
N ASP A 621 -4.93 -12.49 13.36
CA ASP A 621 -4.33 -13.83 13.35
C ASP A 621 -5.33 -14.88 13.85
N GLY A 622 -5.17 -16.14 13.45
CA GLY A 622 -5.99 -17.26 13.92
C GLY A 622 -7.49 -17.12 13.62
N GLY A 623 -7.83 -16.46 12.51
CA GLY A 623 -9.21 -16.20 12.10
C GLY A 623 -9.92 -15.11 12.93
N GLN A 624 -9.17 -14.34 13.73
CA GLN A 624 -9.73 -13.32 14.62
C GLN A 624 -8.96 -12.00 14.51
N VAL A 625 -9.65 -10.90 14.81
CA VAL A 625 -9.02 -9.61 15.08
C VAL A 625 -9.03 -9.38 16.58
N LYS A 626 -7.85 -9.36 17.21
CA LYS A 626 -7.68 -9.04 18.63
C LYS A 626 -7.61 -7.51 18.75
N PHE A 627 -8.62 -6.92 19.36
CA PHE A 627 -8.58 -5.53 19.80
C PHE A 627 -7.92 -5.46 21.18
N ILE A 628 -6.84 -4.70 21.30
CA ILE A 628 -6.06 -4.58 22.53
C ILE A 628 -6.18 -3.14 23.03
N LEU A 629 -6.71 -2.98 24.23
CA LEU A 629 -6.90 -1.70 24.91
C LEU A 629 -6.02 -1.64 26.16
N ARG A 630 -5.17 -0.62 26.28
CA ARG A 630 -4.44 -0.29 27.51
C ARG A 630 -5.11 0.89 28.19
N ALA A 631 -5.92 0.59 29.20
CA ALA A 631 -6.65 1.61 29.95
C ALA A 631 -6.90 1.22 31.41
N GLY A 632 -6.90 2.22 32.28
CA GLY A 632 -7.45 2.16 33.63
C GLY A 632 -8.92 2.55 33.63
N LEU A 633 -9.60 2.27 34.73
CA LEU A 633 -11.01 2.58 34.91
C LEU A 633 -11.20 3.35 36.22
N LYS A 634 -11.85 4.50 36.14
CA LYS A 634 -12.35 5.28 37.28
C LYS A 634 -13.87 5.15 37.28
N PRO A 635 -14.45 4.21 38.04
CA PRO A 635 -15.89 4.12 38.22
C PRO A 635 -16.43 5.39 38.89
N GLU A 636 -17.69 5.75 38.63
CA GLU A 636 -18.33 6.87 39.37
C GLU A 636 -18.39 6.59 40.88
N ASN A 637 -18.59 5.31 41.24
CA ASN A 637 -18.60 4.81 42.61
C ASN A 637 -17.69 3.60 42.71
N GLY A 638 -16.60 3.70 43.47
CA GLY A 638 -15.65 2.60 43.71
C GLY A 638 -14.19 3.04 43.61
N ASP A 639 -13.29 2.08 43.85
CA ASP A 639 -11.85 2.33 43.77
C ASP A 639 -11.38 2.45 42.32
N GLU A 640 -10.41 3.33 42.10
CA GLU A 640 -9.71 3.44 40.82
C GLU A 640 -9.00 2.12 40.48
N ILE A 641 -9.24 1.65 39.27
CA ILE A 641 -8.58 0.48 38.72
C ILE A 641 -7.40 0.99 37.87
N PRO A 642 -6.15 0.62 38.24
CA PRO A 642 -4.97 1.04 37.49
C PRO A 642 -4.99 0.43 36.09
N THR A 643 -4.19 0.99 35.19
CA THR A 643 -4.13 0.58 33.78
C THR A 643 -3.93 -0.92 33.60
N GLN A 644 -4.81 -1.52 32.81
CA GLN A 644 -4.78 -2.93 32.45
C GLN A 644 -4.59 -3.08 30.94
N ILE A 645 -4.04 -4.21 30.51
CA ILE A 645 -4.06 -4.70 29.15
C ILE A 645 -5.33 -5.54 28.98
N ILE A 646 -6.25 -5.05 28.16
CA ILE A 646 -7.54 -5.65 27.88
C ILE A 646 -7.48 -6.19 26.45
N THR A 647 -7.59 -7.50 26.27
CA THR A 647 -7.62 -8.14 24.96
C THR A 647 -9.02 -8.64 24.66
N VAL A 648 -9.59 -8.17 23.55
CA VAL A 648 -10.92 -8.50 23.07
C VAL A 648 -10.79 -9.21 21.71
N PRO A 649 -10.85 -10.55 21.68
CA PRO A 649 -10.86 -11.29 20.42
C PRO A 649 -12.20 -11.09 19.70
N LEU A 650 -12.16 -10.75 18.42
CA LEU A 650 -13.34 -10.55 17.57
C LEU A 650 -13.27 -11.53 16.39
N SER A 651 -14.27 -12.41 16.29
CA SER A 651 -14.45 -13.32 15.15
C SER A 651 -15.64 -12.89 14.31
N PHE A 652 -15.56 -13.15 13.00
CA PHE A 652 -16.60 -12.81 12.05
C PHE A 652 -17.14 -14.08 11.38
N LYS A 653 -18.46 -14.25 11.39
CA LYS A 653 -19.16 -15.33 10.68
C LYS A 653 -20.15 -14.75 9.69
N ILE A 654 -20.23 -15.32 8.50
CA ILE A 654 -21.19 -14.90 7.47
C ILE A 654 -22.42 -15.79 7.58
N GLU A 655 -23.59 -15.19 7.82
CA GLU A 655 -24.88 -15.87 7.88
C GLU A 655 -25.83 -15.24 6.85
N GLY A 656 -25.87 -15.83 5.65
CA GLY A 656 -26.65 -15.28 4.54
C GLY A 656 -26.18 -13.89 4.13
N LYS A 657 -26.99 -12.86 4.43
CA LYS A 657 -26.70 -11.44 4.14
C LYS A 657 -26.21 -10.65 5.36
N GLU A 658 -26.01 -11.32 6.49
CA GLU A 658 -25.54 -10.72 7.73
C GLU A 658 -24.10 -11.17 8.01
N VAL A 659 -23.35 -10.30 8.69
CA VAL A 659 -22.06 -10.66 9.30
C VAL A 659 -22.26 -10.65 10.80
N LEU A 660 -22.14 -11.81 11.43
CA LEU A 660 -22.16 -11.95 12.87
C LEU A 660 -20.77 -11.64 13.42
N LEU A 661 -20.66 -10.55 14.16
CA LEU A 661 -19.51 -10.21 15.00
C LEU A 661 -19.69 -10.90 16.34
N GLU A 662 -18.82 -11.87 16.63
CA GLU A 662 -18.77 -12.58 17.91
C GLU A 662 -17.56 -12.11 18.70
N ARG A 663 -17.80 -11.69 19.93
CA ARG A 663 -16.74 -11.36 20.89
C ARG A 663 -16.34 -12.62 21.64
N GLY A 664 -15.06 -12.98 21.54
CA GLY A 664 -14.43 -14.05 22.34
C GLY A 664 -14.27 -13.68 23.82
N ASN A 665 -13.57 -14.53 24.56
CA ASN A 665 -13.33 -14.31 25.99
C ASN A 665 -12.39 -13.11 26.21
N VAL A 666 -12.89 -12.08 26.89
CA VAL A 666 -12.12 -10.88 27.21
C VAL A 666 -11.08 -11.21 28.29
N SER A 667 -9.81 -11.05 27.93
CA SER A 667 -8.67 -11.18 28.84
C SER A 667 -8.32 -9.82 29.43
N VAL A 668 -8.03 -9.77 30.72
CA VAL A 668 -7.61 -8.56 31.42
C VAL A 668 -6.37 -8.91 32.22
N LYS A 669 -5.26 -8.23 31.94
CA LYS A 669 -3.97 -8.44 32.60
C LYS A 669 -3.44 -7.12 33.14
N PRO A 670 -2.82 -7.11 34.32
CA PRO A 670 -2.18 -5.92 34.85
C PRO A 670 -0.90 -5.61 34.07
N ILE A 671 -0.58 -4.32 33.89
CA ILE A 671 0.67 -3.90 33.24
C ILE A 671 1.87 -4.16 34.18
N THR A 672 1.69 -3.90 35.47
CA THR A 672 2.72 -4.10 36.49
C THR A 672 2.40 -5.35 37.33
N PRO A 673 3.41 -5.97 37.97
CA PRO A 673 3.18 -6.99 38.99
C PRO A 673 2.18 -6.50 40.04
N VAL A 674 1.31 -7.39 40.52
CA VAL A 674 0.27 -7.05 41.49
C VAL A 674 0.64 -7.60 42.86
N ASP A 675 0.63 -6.74 43.87
CA ASP A 675 0.92 -7.12 45.26
C ASP A 675 -0.18 -8.01 45.88
N ASN A 676 -1.43 -7.84 45.44
CA ASN A 676 -2.58 -8.63 45.91
C ASN A 676 -3.32 -9.30 44.72
N PRO A 677 -3.12 -10.62 44.51
CA PRO A 677 -3.79 -11.38 43.45
C PRO A 677 -5.32 -11.38 43.55
N GLY A 678 -5.88 -11.39 44.76
CA GLY A 678 -7.33 -11.39 44.96
C GLY A 678 -7.99 -10.09 44.48
N LEU A 679 -7.34 -8.96 44.76
CA LEU A 679 -7.79 -7.65 44.28
C LEU A 679 -7.74 -7.55 42.74
N GLN A 680 -6.74 -8.18 42.11
CA GLN A 680 -6.64 -8.24 40.64
C GLN A 680 -7.81 -9.02 40.01
N ILE A 681 -8.28 -10.10 40.64
CA ILE A 681 -9.42 -10.88 40.14
C ILE A 681 -10.68 -10.00 40.14
N THR A 682 -10.94 -9.27 41.22
CA THR A 682 -12.08 -8.35 41.32
C THR A 682 -12.00 -7.23 40.28
N ARG A 683 -10.84 -6.57 40.16
CA ARG A 683 -10.59 -5.52 39.15
C ARG A 683 -10.82 -6.03 37.72
N SER A 684 -10.27 -7.20 37.41
CA SER A 684 -10.43 -7.85 36.11
C SER A 684 -11.89 -8.19 35.82
N GLY A 685 -12.66 -8.59 36.84
CA GLY A 685 -14.09 -8.85 36.72
C GLY A 685 -14.90 -7.61 36.31
N VAL A 686 -14.67 -6.48 36.98
CA VAL A 686 -15.36 -5.21 36.68
C VAL A 686 -15.04 -4.73 35.26
N ILE A 687 -13.76 -4.69 34.88
CA ILE A 687 -13.35 -4.27 33.53
C ILE A 687 -13.92 -5.22 32.48
N ARG A 688 -13.85 -6.54 32.71
CA ARG A 688 -14.41 -7.54 31.79
C ARG A 688 -15.89 -7.26 31.56
N GLN A 689 -16.69 -7.12 32.61
CA GLN A 689 -18.12 -6.87 32.50
C GLN A 689 -18.41 -5.58 31.74
N ASN A 690 -17.66 -4.51 32.01
CA ASN A 690 -17.79 -3.24 31.31
C ASN A 690 -17.53 -3.39 29.80
N ILE A 691 -16.40 -3.99 29.42
CA ILE A 691 -16.03 -4.20 28.01
C ILE A 691 -17.02 -5.12 27.30
N GLN A 692 -17.55 -6.13 27.98
CA GLN A 692 -18.57 -7.01 27.43
C GLN A 692 -19.89 -6.28 27.14
N ARG A 693 -20.25 -5.28 27.96
CA ARG A 693 -21.41 -4.42 27.73
C ARG A 693 -21.16 -3.44 26.58
N ALA A 694 -19.95 -2.88 26.48
CA ALA A 694 -19.58 -1.92 25.45
C ALA A 694 -19.37 -2.55 24.06
N ILE A 695 -18.91 -3.81 24.00
CA ILE A 695 -18.65 -4.56 22.76
C ILE A 695 -19.49 -5.85 22.78
N PRO A 696 -20.82 -5.77 22.55
CA PRO A 696 -21.67 -6.95 22.51
C PRO A 696 -21.49 -7.71 21.19
N ASN A 697 -21.93 -8.98 21.17
CA ASN A 697 -22.12 -9.70 19.91
C ASN A 697 -23.14 -8.94 19.05
N LYS A 698 -22.86 -8.78 17.77
CA LYS A 698 -23.66 -7.92 16.89
C LYS A 698 -23.85 -8.54 15.51
N LYS A 699 -25.07 -8.46 15.00
CA LYS A 699 -25.36 -8.68 13.59
C LYS A 699 -25.12 -7.39 12.82
N LEU A 700 -24.18 -7.44 11.89
CA LEU A 700 -23.85 -6.36 10.98
C LEU A 700 -24.51 -6.63 9.62
N LYS A 701 -24.91 -5.57 8.92
CA LYS A 701 -25.35 -5.71 7.52
C LYS A 701 -24.16 -6.14 6.68
N GLY A 702 -24.28 -7.29 6.02
CA GLY A 702 -23.31 -7.77 5.03
C GLY A 702 -23.57 -7.24 3.62
N GLU A 703 -24.73 -6.61 3.39
CA GLU A 703 -25.12 -6.01 2.11
C GLU A 703 -24.96 -4.48 2.15
N PHE A 704 -24.28 -3.94 1.14
CA PHE A 704 -24.01 -2.53 0.95
C PHE A 704 -24.54 -2.10 -0.40
N THR A 705 -25.51 -1.19 -0.38
CA THR A 705 -25.99 -0.51 -1.59
C THR A 705 -25.30 0.85 -1.69
N ARG A 706 -24.68 1.12 -2.84
CA ARG A 706 -24.17 2.45 -3.17
C ARG A 706 -24.70 2.90 -4.51
N GLU A 707 -25.22 4.11 -4.56
CA GLU A 707 -25.52 4.77 -5.82
C GLU A 707 -24.21 5.28 -6.43
N ILE A 708 -23.86 4.78 -7.62
CA ILE A 708 -22.71 5.20 -8.40
C ILE A 708 -23.21 5.60 -9.79
N GLN A 709 -23.03 6.87 -10.16
CA GLN A 709 -23.52 7.43 -11.44
C GLN A 709 -25.01 7.14 -11.73
N GLY A 710 -25.88 7.20 -10.72
CA GLY A 710 -27.32 6.94 -10.88
C GLY A 710 -27.71 5.45 -10.87
N LYS A 711 -26.75 4.54 -10.68
CA LYS A 711 -26.99 3.09 -10.59
C LYS A 711 -26.79 2.60 -9.16
N ASN A 712 -27.74 1.82 -8.66
CA ASN A 712 -27.60 1.15 -7.37
C ASN A 712 -26.75 -0.11 -7.53
N VAL A 713 -25.56 -0.09 -6.96
CA VAL A 713 -24.64 -1.22 -6.92
C VAL A 713 -24.75 -1.87 -5.55
N ASN A 714 -25.23 -3.11 -5.52
CA ASN A 714 -25.32 -3.92 -4.31
C ASN A 714 -24.12 -4.83 -4.22
N LEU A 715 -23.40 -4.77 -3.10
CA LEU A 715 -22.29 -5.65 -2.77
C LEU A 715 -22.63 -6.41 -1.49
N THR A 716 -22.49 -7.72 -1.51
CA THR A 716 -22.65 -8.59 -0.34
C THR A 716 -21.30 -9.14 0.07
N ILE A 717 -20.96 -9.09 1.36
CA ILE A 717 -19.75 -9.74 1.89
C ILE A 717 -19.92 -11.26 1.75
N VAL A 718 -18.99 -11.89 1.04
CA VAL A 718 -18.96 -13.33 0.75
C VAL A 718 -17.77 -14.04 1.39
N GLY A 719 -16.83 -13.31 1.97
CA GLY A 719 -15.73 -13.89 2.72
C GLY A 719 -15.05 -12.87 3.64
N LEU A 720 -14.67 -13.34 4.82
CA LEU A 720 -13.89 -12.63 5.82
C LEU A 720 -12.81 -13.57 6.31
N ASP A 721 -11.59 -13.06 6.45
CA ASP A 721 -10.45 -13.87 6.79
C ASP A 721 -9.39 -13.01 7.51
N ALA A 722 -8.92 -13.45 8.68
CA ALA A 722 -7.93 -12.73 9.48
C ALA A 722 -6.74 -13.65 9.75
N ARG A 723 -5.62 -13.41 9.06
CA ARG A 723 -4.40 -14.25 9.09
C ARG A 723 -3.14 -13.47 8.72
N ASP A 724 -1.99 -13.88 9.24
CA ASP A 724 -0.66 -13.26 9.02
C ASP A 724 -0.68 -11.71 9.10
N GLY A 725 -1.38 -11.14 10.07
CA GLY A 725 -1.51 -9.70 10.28
C GLY A 725 -2.53 -9.00 9.37
N TRP A 726 -3.22 -9.72 8.49
CA TRP A 726 -4.16 -9.15 7.52
C TRP A 726 -5.61 -9.55 7.79
N LEU A 727 -6.51 -8.57 7.82
CA LEU A 727 -7.95 -8.76 7.67
C LEU A 727 -8.34 -8.58 6.19
N SER A 728 -8.83 -9.63 5.58
CA SER A 728 -9.26 -9.67 4.18
C SER A 728 -10.77 -9.82 4.07
N ILE A 729 -11.38 -8.96 3.25
CA ILE A 729 -12.82 -8.82 3.06
C ILE A 729 -13.13 -8.97 1.58
N LYS A 730 -13.90 -9.99 1.23
CA LYS A 730 -14.42 -10.21 -0.13
C LYS A 730 -15.88 -9.80 -0.21
N ALA A 731 -16.24 -9.03 -1.22
CA ALA A 731 -17.63 -8.69 -1.50
C ALA A 731 -17.98 -8.83 -2.98
N ARG A 732 -19.22 -9.18 -3.30
CA ARG A 732 -19.74 -9.44 -4.65
C ARG A 732 -21.13 -8.83 -4.85
#